data_AF-A0A1W9SBI9-F1
#
_entry.id   AF-A0A1W9SBI9-F1
#
_cell.length_a   1.000
_cell.length_b   1.000
_cell.length_c   1.000
_cell.angle_alpha   90.00
_cell.angle_beta   90.00
_cell.angle_gamma   90.00
#
_symmetry.space_group_name_H-M   'P 1'
#
loop_
_entity.id
_entity.type
_entity.pdbx_description
1 polymer ?
#
loop_
_entity_poly.entity_id
_entity_poly.type
_entity_poly.pdbx_seq_one_letter_code
_entity_poly.pdbx_strand_id
1 'polypeptide(L)'
;LRKTILILIIIFAITISGFFHYTVYAAADKTALETAYSQVQAINSTQENSPVGDPYYEETSFQAFTDAIDGLGGLSGIQSVINDDLATQAEVDDLTENINNAINGLILDDTYYQTLANFSQAKAIDLSIYTSDSQILYNDALDNIETILNNPTAGNEAINNLNADIDAAANLLVLRGDKTELIAVKDEIETIYQSTGDDYIPSTFTNFKTAYDNIDTVIQADIGLTLQQLLDDIDALQSDVDIAKSRLDDVLDILIIKPDKSTLITEYNNALLIDEDLYTSSSYSTFENGLISINNVINDVETTDADVTQALNDLTDLYSVLVFKADVTDLEAEYNNAISKDLSEYTPNSIQEFEAELNRINNILISDDTDQATADQALDDLLNAYDLLIKQADRSRLSTLNELIIVAYYEERSKYTESSYQEFKTAIDNIGSYIYINSIINDDNIDQATVNSLSSELQDALDLLMPIYDNSSILVLYTECKNIDLTGYTEDSITNYNNELDRLFDIITGREFDAEAATQVANDLMNASDLLVLLPDMTELQELYDSTSIYREEDYSVSSYGAYVVAKDNALNVLQDKNADENMVENAITLLQNAIDELMPKQETIYIFEGDTININQYITLGQADILNYSIDDPNVLSIDNSGNVTGLKYGETNVHIALSNGYTETLTLHVKAKLSTSVIVLTFTVPVVSIGLGATIVFVKKDTWILLGKYITMIFKRK
;
A
#
# COMPACT_ATOMS: atom_id res chain seq x y z
N LEU A 1 -19.94 165.02 97.38
CA LEU A 1 -19.95 166.44 97.85
C LEU A 1 -21.20 167.13 97.27
N ARG A 2 -21.59 168.29 97.81
CA ARG A 2 -22.74 169.15 97.44
C ARG A 2 -23.14 169.20 95.93
N LYS A 3 -24.47 169.17 95.70
CA LYS A 3 -25.35 170.14 94.96
C LYS A 3 -25.03 170.56 93.50
N THR A 4 -25.94 171.04 92.63
CA THR A 4 -27.44 171.05 92.40
C THR A 4 -27.64 171.82 91.05
N ILE A 5 -28.86 171.88 90.45
CA ILE A 5 -29.28 172.73 89.30
C ILE A 5 -28.84 172.13 87.93
N LEU A 6 -29.64 171.81 86.89
CA LEU A 6 -30.92 172.30 86.28
C LEU A 6 -30.67 173.32 85.11
N ILE A 7 -31.62 173.39 84.14
CA ILE A 7 -31.88 174.50 83.15
C ILE A 7 -31.32 174.38 81.69
N LEU A 8 -32.23 174.02 80.73
CA LEU A 8 -32.54 174.64 79.41
C LEU A 8 -31.51 174.63 78.21
N ILE A 9 -31.85 174.74 76.89
CA ILE A 9 -33.09 174.52 76.07
C ILE A 9 -32.83 174.67 74.52
N ILE A 10 -33.67 174.06 73.63
CA ILE A 10 -33.99 174.36 72.17
C ILE A 10 -32.79 174.45 71.16
N ILE A 11 -32.75 173.80 69.98
CA ILE A 11 -33.47 173.94 68.66
C ILE A 11 -33.37 172.56 67.93
N PHE A 12 -34.46 171.90 67.45
CA PHE A 12 -35.02 171.92 66.06
C PHE A 12 -33.99 171.48 64.96
N ALA A 13 -34.25 170.73 63.88
CA ALA A 13 -35.47 170.35 63.13
C ALA A 13 -35.09 169.24 62.06
N ILE A 14 -35.90 168.59 61.18
CA ILE A 14 -37.36 168.43 60.97
C ILE A 14 -37.64 167.25 59.95
N THR A 15 -38.57 166.31 60.23
CA THR A 15 -39.44 165.49 59.29
C THR A 15 -38.84 164.55 58.19
N ILE A 16 -39.52 163.52 57.61
CA ILE A 16 -40.76 162.72 57.91
C ILE A 16 -40.73 161.35 57.17
N SER A 17 -41.60 160.42 57.62
CA SER A 17 -42.07 159.14 57.03
C SER A 17 -42.25 159.07 55.49
N GLY A 18 -42.35 157.90 54.84
CA GLY A 18 -42.37 156.50 55.30
C GLY A 18 -43.46 155.67 54.59
N PHE A 19 -43.26 154.35 54.43
CA PHE A 19 -44.24 153.43 53.84
C PHE A 19 -44.06 152.01 54.40
N PHE A 20 -45.09 151.46 55.06
CA PHE A 20 -45.08 150.06 55.52
C PHE A 20 -45.64 149.15 54.41
N HIS A 21 -44.88 148.14 54.01
CA HIS A 21 -45.43 146.93 53.41
C HIS A 21 -45.55 145.87 54.50
N TYR A 22 -46.77 145.35 54.73
CA TYR A 22 -46.96 144.14 55.51
C TYR A 22 -46.72 142.93 54.60
N THR A 23 -45.54 142.33 54.70
CA THR A 23 -45.31 140.96 54.21
C THR A 23 -45.68 139.99 55.33
N VAL A 24 -46.82 139.30 55.17
CA VAL A 24 -47.18 138.19 56.05
C VAL A 24 -46.30 137.01 55.64
N TYR A 25 -45.28 136.72 56.45
CA TYR A 25 -44.58 135.44 56.37
C TYR A 25 -45.51 134.35 56.91
N ALA A 26 -45.49 133.18 56.28
CA ALA A 26 -46.08 131.98 56.87
C ALA A 26 -45.13 131.50 57.99
N ALA A 27 -45.68 131.03 59.10
CA ALA A 27 -44.89 130.42 60.16
C ALA A 27 -44.23 129.12 59.65
N ALA A 28 -43.00 128.87 60.08
CA ALA A 28 -42.28 127.63 59.75
C ALA A 28 -42.92 126.41 60.41
N ASP A 29 -42.89 125.27 59.72
CA ASP A 29 -43.19 123.96 60.32
C ASP A 29 -41.98 123.52 61.16
N LYS A 30 -42.22 123.36 62.46
CA LYS A 30 -41.21 123.00 63.48
C LYS A 30 -41.33 121.55 63.94
N THR A 31 -42.24 120.75 63.37
CA THR A 31 -42.54 119.38 63.84
C THR A 31 -41.30 118.49 63.86
N ALA A 32 -40.41 118.63 62.86
CA ALA A 32 -39.16 117.89 62.79
C ALA A 32 -38.14 118.36 63.84
N LEU A 33 -38.03 119.68 64.06
CA LEU A 33 -37.16 120.28 65.08
C LEU A 33 -37.58 119.89 66.51
N GLU A 34 -38.88 119.91 66.80
CA GLU A 34 -39.44 119.45 68.09
C GLU A 34 -39.20 117.95 68.33
N THR A 35 -39.24 117.14 67.26
CA THR A 35 -38.92 115.71 67.31
C THR A 35 -37.43 115.51 67.61
N ALA A 36 -36.54 116.17 66.87
CA ALA A 36 -35.09 116.10 67.06
C ALA A 36 -34.66 116.59 68.46
N TYR A 37 -35.22 117.70 68.93
CA TYR A 37 -35.02 118.21 70.29
C TYR A 37 -35.47 117.21 71.37
N SER A 38 -36.61 116.54 71.18
CA SER A 38 -37.08 115.48 72.07
C SER A 38 -36.15 114.26 72.07
N GLN A 39 -35.53 113.95 70.93
CA GLN A 39 -34.51 112.89 70.83
C GLN A 39 -33.23 113.28 71.58
N VAL A 40 -32.73 114.52 71.48
CA VAL A 40 -31.57 114.99 72.26
C VAL A 40 -31.82 114.87 73.77
N GLN A 41 -33.01 115.24 74.24
CA GLN A 41 -33.39 115.06 75.65
C GLN A 41 -33.40 113.58 76.06
N ALA A 42 -33.90 112.69 75.19
CA ALA A 42 -33.92 111.25 75.44
C ALA A 42 -32.52 110.63 75.44
N ILE A 43 -31.64 111.04 74.52
CA ILE A 43 -30.25 110.58 74.39
C ILE A 43 -29.44 110.95 75.65
N ASN A 44 -29.50 112.22 76.08
CA ASN A 44 -28.87 112.65 77.32
C ASN A 44 -29.41 111.87 78.53
N SER A 45 -30.74 111.65 78.58
CA SER A 45 -31.37 110.86 79.66
C SER A 45 -30.89 109.40 79.66
N THR A 46 -30.70 108.78 78.49
CA THR A 46 -30.18 107.40 78.37
C THR A 46 -28.75 107.31 78.89
N GLN A 47 -27.88 108.25 78.50
CA GLN A 47 -26.49 108.27 78.97
C GLN A 47 -26.40 108.56 80.48
N GLU A 48 -27.12 109.56 80.98
CA GLU A 48 -27.14 109.91 82.42
C GLU A 48 -27.67 108.77 83.32
N ASN A 49 -28.51 107.88 82.80
CA ASN A 49 -29.05 106.73 83.53
C ASN A 49 -28.31 105.41 83.24
N SER A 50 -27.21 105.43 82.47
CA SER A 50 -26.39 104.25 82.20
C SER A 50 -25.62 103.80 83.46
N PRO A 51 -25.35 102.50 83.66
CA PRO A 51 -24.59 102.05 84.82
C PRO A 51 -23.15 102.58 84.86
N VAL A 52 -22.60 102.72 86.08
CA VAL A 52 -21.26 103.32 86.27
C VAL A 52 -20.17 102.38 85.76
N GLY A 53 -19.57 102.75 84.62
CA GLY A 53 -18.56 101.94 83.91
C GLY A 53 -19.13 101.05 82.80
N ASP A 54 -20.35 101.32 82.36
CA ASP A 54 -21.12 100.59 81.34
C ASP A 54 -22.05 101.61 80.63
N PRO A 55 -21.50 102.55 79.83
CA PRO A 55 -22.28 103.63 79.20
C PRO A 55 -23.05 103.11 77.98
N TYR A 56 -24.20 103.70 77.66
CA TYR A 56 -24.98 103.25 76.50
C TYR A 56 -24.37 103.71 75.16
N TYR A 57 -23.79 104.92 75.13
CA TYR A 57 -23.02 105.47 74.02
C TYR A 57 -21.54 105.58 74.39
N GLU A 58 -20.65 105.37 73.43
CA GLU A 58 -19.20 105.49 73.61
C GLU A 58 -18.83 106.92 74.08
N GLU A 59 -17.87 107.03 75.00
CA GLU A 59 -17.57 108.28 75.73
C GLU A 59 -17.15 109.43 74.81
N THR A 60 -16.27 109.20 73.82
CA THR A 60 -15.81 110.24 72.90
C THR A 60 -16.87 110.64 71.87
N SER A 61 -17.68 109.69 71.41
CA SER A 61 -18.80 109.91 70.51
C SER A 61 -19.92 110.70 71.18
N PHE A 62 -20.25 110.36 72.43
CA PHE A 62 -21.19 111.14 73.24
C PHE A 62 -20.66 112.54 73.57
N GLN A 63 -19.36 112.70 73.82
CA GLN A 63 -18.76 114.03 73.98
C GLN A 63 -18.85 114.85 72.67
N ALA A 64 -18.55 114.26 71.51
CA ALA A 64 -18.67 114.94 70.22
C ALA A 64 -20.12 115.34 69.90
N PHE A 65 -21.10 114.49 70.26
CA PHE A 65 -22.53 114.81 70.19
C PHE A 65 -22.89 116.00 71.09
N THR A 66 -22.49 115.98 72.35
CA THR A 66 -22.79 117.09 73.29
C THR A 66 -22.09 118.40 72.90
N ASP A 67 -20.84 118.35 72.44
CA ASP A 67 -20.12 119.51 71.89
C ASP A 67 -20.83 120.10 70.66
N ALA A 68 -21.37 119.26 69.77
CA ALA A 68 -22.15 119.70 68.61
C ALA A 68 -23.47 120.38 69.04
N ILE A 69 -24.21 119.77 69.99
CA ILE A 69 -25.45 120.34 70.52
C ILE A 69 -25.20 121.66 71.26
N ASP A 70 -24.15 121.78 72.06
CA ASP A 70 -23.77 123.04 72.72
C ASP A 70 -23.27 124.10 71.72
N GLY A 71 -22.64 123.68 70.62
CA GLY A 71 -22.32 124.54 69.47
C GLY A 71 -23.55 125.17 68.81
N LEU A 72 -24.71 124.51 68.89
CA LEU A 72 -26.03 125.03 68.48
C LEU A 72 -26.72 125.88 69.56
N GLY A 73 -25.99 126.22 70.64
CA GLY A 73 -26.52 126.94 71.82
C GLY A 73 -27.14 126.01 72.88
N GLY A 74 -26.92 124.70 72.76
CA GLY A 74 -27.44 123.68 73.67
C GLY A 74 -28.97 123.55 73.60
N LEU A 75 -29.54 122.79 74.53
CA LEU A 75 -31.00 122.65 74.67
C LEU A 75 -31.72 124.02 74.80
N SER A 76 -31.06 125.03 75.37
CA SER A 76 -31.63 126.39 75.49
C SER A 76 -31.66 127.16 74.17
N GLY A 77 -30.63 127.01 73.31
CA GLY A 77 -30.59 127.59 71.97
C GLY A 77 -31.65 126.97 71.06
N ILE A 78 -31.72 125.64 71.04
CA ILE A 78 -32.70 124.89 70.24
C ILE A 78 -34.14 125.25 70.66
N GLN A 79 -34.43 125.25 71.96
CA GLN A 79 -35.73 125.66 72.50
C GLN A 79 -36.08 127.12 72.16
N SER A 80 -35.08 128.00 71.97
CA SER A 80 -35.32 129.40 71.58
C SER A 80 -35.82 129.51 70.14
N VAL A 81 -35.27 128.73 69.20
CA VAL A 81 -35.74 128.67 67.80
C VAL A 81 -37.12 128.01 67.70
N ILE A 82 -37.37 126.96 68.49
CA ILE A 82 -38.71 126.36 68.63
C ILE A 82 -39.72 127.43 69.09
N ASN A 83 -39.35 128.28 70.04
CA ASN A 83 -40.24 129.31 70.62
C ASN A 83 -40.34 130.63 69.82
N ASP A 84 -39.56 130.85 68.76
CA ASP A 84 -39.57 132.11 68.00
C ASP A 84 -40.59 132.09 66.84
N ASP A 85 -41.68 132.86 66.97
CA ASP A 85 -42.72 133.03 65.95
C ASP A 85 -42.21 133.65 64.62
N LEU A 86 -40.98 134.20 64.59
CA LEU A 86 -40.37 134.83 63.41
C LEU A 86 -39.29 133.97 62.73
N ALA A 87 -38.92 132.81 63.29
CA ALA A 87 -37.91 131.93 62.70
C ALA A 87 -38.30 131.49 61.27
N THR A 88 -37.36 131.56 60.34
CA THR A 88 -37.58 131.12 58.95
C THR A 88 -37.51 129.60 58.83
N GLN A 89 -38.15 129.04 57.80
CA GLN A 89 -38.07 127.59 57.53
C GLN A 89 -36.62 127.13 57.33
N ALA A 90 -35.77 127.95 56.70
CA ALA A 90 -34.35 127.64 56.53
C ALA A 90 -33.62 127.50 57.88
N GLU A 91 -33.83 128.42 58.82
CA GLU A 91 -33.21 128.33 60.16
C GLU A 91 -33.72 127.14 60.97
N VAL A 92 -34.97 126.71 60.75
CA VAL A 92 -35.56 125.51 61.37
C VAL A 92 -35.05 124.23 60.72
N ASP A 93 -34.96 124.17 59.39
CA ASP A 93 -34.48 123.03 58.62
C ASP A 93 -32.97 122.83 58.86
N ASP A 94 -32.16 123.88 58.73
CA ASP A 94 -30.71 123.86 59.00
C ASP A 94 -30.42 123.37 60.43
N LEU A 95 -31.17 123.86 61.43
CA LEU A 95 -30.99 123.44 62.82
C LEU A 95 -31.42 121.99 63.03
N THR A 96 -32.50 121.54 62.38
CA THR A 96 -32.96 120.15 62.41
C THR A 96 -31.94 119.21 61.77
N GLU A 97 -31.36 119.59 60.63
CA GLU A 97 -30.31 118.83 59.95
C GLU A 97 -29.05 118.73 60.82
N ASN A 98 -28.60 119.83 61.44
CA ASN A 98 -27.44 119.81 62.33
C ASN A 98 -27.66 118.93 63.58
N ILE A 99 -28.85 118.96 64.20
CA ILE A 99 -29.18 118.06 65.32
C ILE A 99 -29.21 116.60 64.86
N ASN A 100 -29.86 116.31 63.73
CA ASN A 100 -29.95 114.94 63.20
C ASN A 100 -28.56 114.40 62.80
N ASN A 101 -27.67 115.25 62.26
CA ASN A 101 -26.29 114.87 61.96
C ASN A 101 -25.50 114.56 63.24
N ALA A 102 -25.70 115.32 64.32
CA ALA A 102 -25.11 115.01 65.62
C ALA A 102 -25.65 113.68 66.19
N ILE A 103 -26.97 113.44 66.12
CA ILE A 103 -27.61 112.19 66.56
C ILE A 103 -27.10 110.99 65.75
N ASN A 104 -26.99 111.12 64.43
CA ASN A 104 -26.50 110.06 63.54
C ASN A 104 -25.02 109.73 63.77
N GLY A 105 -24.23 110.68 64.28
CA GLY A 105 -22.82 110.47 64.63
C GLY A 105 -22.59 109.61 65.88
N LEU A 106 -23.62 109.35 66.69
CA LEU A 106 -23.52 108.56 67.92
C LEU A 106 -23.20 107.08 67.66
N ILE A 107 -22.33 106.52 68.51
CA ILE A 107 -21.87 105.14 68.49
C ILE A 107 -22.28 104.45 69.82
N LEU A 108 -22.79 103.22 69.76
CA LEU A 108 -23.12 102.40 70.93
C LEU A 108 -21.84 101.76 71.50
N ASP A 109 -21.70 101.74 72.82
CA ASP A 109 -20.48 101.29 73.51
C ASP A 109 -20.17 99.80 73.22
N ASP A 110 -21.17 98.92 73.34
CA ASP A 110 -21.11 97.51 72.93
C ASP A 110 -20.58 97.33 71.50
N THR A 111 -21.07 98.15 70.55
CA THR A 111 -20.72 98.05 69.12
C THR A 111 -19.30 98.54 68.86
N TYR A 112 -18.88 99.60 69.55
CA TYR A 112 -17.52 100.11 69.52
C TYR A 112 -16.53 99.07 70.07
N TYR A 113 -16.74 98.58 71.29
CA TYR A 113 -15.80 97.65 71.92
C TYR A 113 -15.78 96.26 71.26
N GLN A 114 -16.90 95.79 70.69
CA GLN A 114 -16.89 94.57 69.86
C GLN A 114 -16.04 94.75 68.60
N THR A 115 -16.22 95.85 67.87
CA THR A 115 -15.44 96.16 66.65
C THR A 115 -13.96 96.38 66.98
N LEU A 116 -13.65 97.09 68.07
CA LEU A 116 -12.29 97.30 68.55
C LEU A 116 -11.60 95.98 68.96
N ALA A 117 -12.34 95.03 69.55
CA ALA A 117 -11.80 93.71 69.88
C ALA A 117 -11.50 92.86 68.63
N ASN A 118 -12.34 92.94 67.59
CA ASN A 118 -12.09 92.28 66.31
C ASN A 118 -10.92 92.92 65.56
N PHE A 119 -10.86 94.26 65.52
CA PHE A 119 -9.74 95.01 64.96
C PHE A 119 -8.42 94.70 65.67
N SER A 120 -8.44 94.58 67.00
CA SER A 120 -7.25 94.22 67.79
C SER A 120 -6.75 92.80 67.52
N GLN A 121 -7.63 91.86 67.15
CA GLN A 121 -7.26 90.50 66.73
C GLN A 121 -6.67 90.51 65.32
N ALA A 122 -7.28 91.25 64.39
CA ALA A 122 -6.76 91.44 63.03
C ALA A 122 -5.35 92.05 63.04
N LYS A 123 -5.15 93.12 63.80
CA LYS A 123 -3.84 93.80 64.00
C LYS A 123 -2.79 92.95 64.74
N ALA A 124 -3.14 91.73 65.18
CA ALA A 124 -2.27 90.77 65.85
C ALA A 124 -1.99 89.48 65.04
N ILE A 125 -2.44 89.38 63.78
CA ILE A 125 -2.11 88.25 62.90
C ILE A 125 -0.61 88.24 62.57
N ASP A 126 0.00 87.06 62.55
CA ASP A 126 1.37 86.88 62.07
C ASP A 126 1.42 86.99 60.54
N LEU A 127 1.90 88.14 60.06
CA LEU A 127 1.99 88.45 58.65
C LEU A 127 3.18 87.79 57.93
N SER A 128 4.12 87.16 58.65
CA SER A 128 5.41 86.70 58.08
C SER A 128 5.30 85.64 56.99
N ILE A 129 4.21 84.85 57.00
CA ILE A 129 3.90 83.78 56.03
C ILE A 129 3.16 84.27 54.77
N TYR A 130 2.80 85.57 54.71
CA TYR A 130 2.02 86.16 53.62
C TYR A 130 2.89 87.05 52.72
N THR A 131 2.49 87.25 51.46
CA THR A 131 3.30 88.01 50.48
C THR A 131 3.36 89.50 50.81
N SER A 132 4.48 90.17 50.57
CA SER A 132 4.72 91.57 50.93
C SER A 132 3.62 92.52 50.44
N ASP A 133 3.17 92.37 49.19
CA ASP A 133 2.07 93.16 48.63
C ASP A 133 0.73 92.90 49.34
N SER A 134 0.44 91.65 49.71
CA SER A 134 -0.76 91.32 50.47
C SER A 134 -0.71 91.86 51.92
N GLN A 135 0.47 91.89 52.53
CA GLN A 135 0.68 92.55 53.82
C GLN A 135 0.45 94.06 53.72
N ILE A 136 0.89 94.71 52.64
CA ILE A 136 0.65 96.15 52.41
C ILE A 136 -0.85 96.42 52.28
N LEU A 137 -1.55 95.68 51.39
CA LEU A 137 -3.00 95.84 51.20
C LEU A 137 -3.81 95.56 52.48
N TYR A 138 -3.35 94.61 53.30
CA TYR A 138 -3.95 94.32 54.61
C TYR A 138 -3.78 95.47 55.60
N ASN A 139 -2.57 96.01 55.74
CA ASN A 139 -2.30 97.12 56.65
C ASN A 139 -2.97 98.42 56.17
N ASP A 140 -2.98 98.71 54.86
CA ASP A 140 -3.72 99.84 54.28
C ASP A 140 -5.23 99.73 54.59
N ALA A 141 -5.80 98.53 54.53
CA ALA A 141 -7.20 98.31 54.93
C ALA A 141 -7.40 98.54 56.44
N LEU A 142 -6.52 98.03 57.29
CA LEU A 142 -6.57 98.25 58.75
C LEU A 142 -6.39 99.74 59.13
N ASP A 143 -5.52 100.50 58.48
CA ASP A 143 -5.35 101.94 58.72
C ASP A 143 -6.62 102.74 58.35
N ASN A 144 -7.34 102.33 57.30
CA ASN A 144 -8.66 102.91 56.95
C ASN A 144 -9.72 102.55 58.01
N ILE A 145 -9.76 101.29 58.46
CA ILE A 145 -10.65 100.82 59.54
C ILE A 145 -10.36 101.58 60.84
N GLU A 146 -9.09 101.76 61.21
CA GLU A 146 -8.66 102.52 62.39
C GLU A 146 -9.01 104.01 62.28
N THR A 147 -8.96 104.58 61.07
CA THR A 147 -9.37 105.97 60.82
C THR A 147 -10.88 106.17 61.04
N ILE A 148 -11.72 105.22 60.65
CA ILE A 148 -13.17 105.27 60.87
C ILE A 148 -13.50 104.96 62.34
N LEU A 149 -12.83 103.97 62.94
CA LEU A 149 -13.01 103.57 64.34
C LEU A 149 -12.64 104.69 65.32
N ASN A 150 -11.59 105.47 65.05
CA ASN A 150 -11.20 106.62 65.87
C ASN A 150 -11.95 107.93 65.52
N ASN A 151 -12.96 107.90 64.64
CA ASN A 151 -13.78 109.07 64.34
C ASN A 151 -15.05 109.10 65.23
N PRO A 152 -15.14 109.98 66.24
CA PRO A 152 -16.25 109.99 67.20
C PRO A 152 -17.61 110.35 66.58
N THR A 153 -17.65 110.87 65.35
CA THR A 153 -18.88 111.16 64.60
C THR A 153 -19.15 110.20 63.44
N ALA A 154 -18.49 109.03 63.40
CA ALA A 154 -18.69 108.04 62.34
C ALA A 154 -20.11 107.44 62.32
N GLY A 155 -20.78 107.38 63.47
CA GLY A 155 -22.11 106.79 63.62
C GLY A 155 -22.11 105.26 63.71
N ASN A 156 -23.06 104.72 64.47
CA ASN A 156 -23.09 103.29 64.81
C ASN A 156 -23.16 102.34 63.61
N GLU A 157 -23.81 102.73 62.51
CA GLU A 157 -23.88 101.89 61.30
C GLU A 157 -22.51 101.74 60.64
N ALA A 158 -21.69 102.80 60.59
CA ALA A 158 -20.33 102.72 60.07
C ALA A 158 -19.46 101.78 60.92
N ILE A 159 -19.46 101.98 62.25
CA ILE A 159 -18.68 101.15 63.19
C ILE A 159 -19.10 99.67 63.13
N ASN A 160 -20.40 99.38 62.99
CA ASN A 160 -20.87 98.02 62.81
C ASN A 160 -20.36 97.40 61.48
N ASN A 161 -20.41 98.16 60.39
CA ASN A 161 -20.00 97.69 59.06
C ASN A 161 -18.49 97.38 58.98
N LEU A 162 -17.65 98.06 59.78
CA LEU A 162 -16.21 97.75 59.87
C LEU A 162 -15.90 96.29 60.17
N ASN A 163 -16.80 95.52 60.81
CA ASN A 163 -16.60 94.09 61.02
C ASN A 163 -16.55 93.30 59.69
N ALA A 164 -17.36 93.70 58.71
CA ALA A 164 -17.31 93.12 57.36
C ALA A 164 -16.05 93.58 56.60
N ASP A 165 -15.58 94.81 56.85
CA ASP A 165 -14.33 95.32 56.27
C ASP A 165 -13.09 94.63 56.87
N ILE A 166 -13.11 94.27 58.17
CA ILE A 166 -12.07 93.46 58.83
C ILE A 166 -12.01 92.05 58.21
N ASP A 167 -13.16 91.40 58.04
CA ASP A 167 -13.25 90.10 57.34
C ASP A 167 -12.77 90.23 55.88
N ALA A 168 -13.16 91.29 55.17
CA ALA A 168 -12.72 91.54 53.80
C ALA A 168 -11.21 91.78 53.70
N ALA A 169 -10.62 92.53 54.64
CA ALA A 169 -9.17 92.73 54.74
C ALA A 169 -8.44 91.39 54.90
N ALA A 170 -8.90 90.50 55.79
CA ALA A 170 -8.28 89.20 55.98
C ALA A 170 -8.27 88.33 54.71
N ASN A 171 -9.24 88.52 53.80
CA ASN A 171 -9.28 87.84 52.49
C ASN A 171 -8.32 88.45 51.43
N LEU A 172 -7.64 89.57 51.73
CA LEU A 172 -6.59 90.13 50.87
C LEU A 172 -5.24 89.41 51.05
N LEU A 173 -5.05 88.71 52.18
CA LEU A 173 -3.80 88.04 52.54
C LEU A 173 -3.53 86.81 51.67
N VAL A 174 -2.37 86.78 51.01
CA VAL A 174 -1.95 85.69 50.10
C VAL A 174 -0.77 84.95 50.72
N LEU A 175 -0.89 83.63 50.90
CA LEU A 175 0.18 82.81 51.46
C LEU A 175 1.36 82.68 50.48
N ARG A 176 2.58 82.74 51.03
CA ARG A 176 3.82 82.38 50.34
C ARG A 176 3.96 80.87 50.22
N GLY A 177 4.70 80.41 49.21
CA GLY A 177 5.03 79.00 49.04
C GLY A 177 6.12 78.51 50.02
N ASP A 178 5.89 77.38 50.68
CA ASP A 178 6.92 76.68 51.46
C ASP A 178 7.87 75.92 50.54
N LYS A 179 9.11 76.38 50.46
CA LYS A 179 10.16 75.86 49.57
C LYS A 179 10.95 74.70 50.19
N THR A 180 10.61 74.24 51.39
CA THR A 180 11.39 73.24 52.15
C THR A 180 11.59 71.94 51.35
N GLU A 181 10.52 71.40 50.75
CA GLU A 181 10.62 70.19 49.93
C GLU A 181 11.30 70.46 48.56
N LEU A 182 11.02 71.62 47.94
CA LEU A 182 11.66 72.03 46.68
C LEU A 182 13.19 72.07 46.81
N ILE A 183 13.70 72.64 47.90
CA ILE A 183 15.14 72.71 48.20
C ILE A 183 15.70 71.31 48.48
N ALA A 184 14.99 70.47 49.23
CA ALA A 184 15.44 69.11 49.54
C ALA A 184 15.61 68.26 48.26
N VAL A 185 14.64 68.28 47.34
CA VAL A 185 14.72 67.55 46.07
C VAL A 185 15.83 68.13 45.17
N LYS A 186 15.99 69.45 45.12
CA LYS A 186 17.10 70.10 44.39
C LYS A 186 18.48 69.65 44.92
N ASP A 187 18.67 69.62 46.23
CA ASP A 187 19.94 69.25 46.86
C ASP A 187 20.25 67.74 46.72
N GLU A 188 19.22 66.89 46.68
CA GLU A 188 19.35 65.47 46.29
C GLU A 188 19.81 65.32 44.83
N ILE A 189 19.15 66.02 43.89
CA ILE A 189 19.53 66.02 42.47
C ILE A 189 20.96 66.53 42.27
N GLU A 190 21.38 67.61 42.93
CA GLU A 190 22.75 68.10 42.85
C GLU A 190 23.78 67.14 43.43
N THR A 191 23.41 66.36 44.45
CA THR A 191 24.24 65.29 45.00
C THR A 191 24.42 64.15 43.99
N ILE A 192 23.33 63.70 43.36
CA ILE A 192 23.36 62.64 42.33
C ILE A 192 24.09 63.12 41.08
N TYR A 193 23.88 64.38 40.65
CA TYR A 193 24.54 64.99 39.50
C TYR A 193 26.05 65.09 39.69
N GLN A 194 26.54 65.37 40.89
CA GLN A 194 27.98 65.39 41.20
C GLN A 194 28.62 63.99 41.28
N SER A 195 27.83 62.93 41.34
CA SER A 195 28.32 61.55 41.34
C SER A 195 28.83 61.09 39.96
N THR A 196 29.52 59.94 39.95
CA THR A 196 29.89 59.19 38.75
C THR A 196 28.71 58.52 38.05
N GLY A 197 27.61 58.26 38.78
CA GLY A 197 26.46 57.51 38.27
C GLY A 197 26.65 56.00 38.19
N ASP A 198 27.66 55.45 38.89
CA ASP A 198 28.01 54.03 38.78
C ASP A 198 26.88 53.07 39.19
N ASP A 199 25.94 53.51 40.03
CA ASP A 199 24.77 52.74 40.47
C ASP A 199 23.60 52.75 39.46
N TYR A 200 23.63 53.62 38.43
CA TYR A 200 22.53 53.84 37.48
C TYR A 200 22.86 53.37 36.06
N ILE A 201 21.84 53.01 35.28
CA ILE A 201 21.96 52.66 33.85
C ILE A 201 22.56 53.87 33.09
N PRO A 202 23.68 53.76 32.35
CA PRO A 202 24.44 54.92 31.89
C PRO A 202 23.67 55.87 30.95
N SER A 203 22.81 55.34 30.07
CA SER A 203 21.92 56.17 29.25
C SER A 203 20.92 56.97 30.11
N THR A 204 20.35 56.36 31.15
CA THR A 204 19.40 57.04 32.06
C THR A 204 20.06 58.14 32.88
N PHE A 205 21.27 57.89 33.40
CA PHE A 205 22.06 58.91 34.11
C PHE A 205 22.47 60.07 33.18
N THR A 206 22.75 59.79 31.91
CA THR A 206 23.03 60.81 30.88
C THR A 206 21.77 61.65 30.58
N ASN A 207 20.60 61.01 30.49
CA ASN A 207 19.33 61.69 30.28
C ASN A 207 18.93 62.55 31.50
N PHE A 208 19.11 62.05 32.72
CA PHE A 208 18.92 62.77 33.98
C PHE A 208 19.77 64.05 34.02
N LYS A 209 21.08 63.95 33.71
CA LYS A 209 21.95 65.14 33.64
C LYS A 209 21.50 66.12 32.58
N THR A 210 21.12 65.63 31.41
CA THR A 210 20.58 66.46 30.31
C THR A 210 19.28 67.16 30.70
N ALA A 211 18.41 66.50 31.48
CA ALA A 211 17.17 67.10 31.96
C ALA A 211 17.43 68.17 33.04
N TYR A 212 18.32 67.92 34.00
CA TYR A 212 18.71 68.92 35.00
C TYR A 212 19.44 70.13 34.37
N ASP A 213 20.32 69.91 33.39
CA ASP A 213 21.00 70.98 32.63
C ASP A 213 20.01 71.94 31.92
N ASN A 214 18.77 71.48 31.66
CA ASN A 214 17.70 72.27 31.03
C ASN A 214 16.60 72.72 32.01
N ILE A 215 16.68 72.39 33.30
CA ILE A 215 15.56 72.55 34.26
C ILE A 215 15.07 74.00 34.38
N ASP A 216 16.00 74.97 34.39
CA ASP A 216 15.69 76.41 34.41
C ASP A 216 14.85 76.83 33.20
N THR A 217 15.03 76.19 32.04
CA THR A 217 14.25 76.49 30.83
C THR A 217 12.85 75.88 30.90
N VAL A 218 12.70 74.71 31.53
CA VAL A 218 11.40 74.05 31.72
C VAL A 218 10.56 74.81 32.74
N ILE A 219 11.13 75.11 33.91
CA ILE A 219 10.44 75.87 34.97
C ILE A 219 10.11 77.30 34.48
N GLN A 220 11.02 77.97 33.76
CA GLN A 220 10.73 79.29 33.18
C GLN A 220 9.64 79.24 32.08
N ALA A 221 9.44 78.12 31.39
CA ALA A 221 8.34 77.97 30.45
C ALA A 221 6.97 77.79 31.15
N ASP A 222 6.93 77.09 32.28
CA ASP A 222 5.70 76.83 33.03
C ASP A 222 5.28 77.99 33.96
N ILE A 223 6.23 78.64 34.65
CA ILE A 223 5.95 79.70 35.66
C ILE A 223 6.61 81.06 35.39
N GLY A 224 7.43 81.20 34.34
CA GLY A 224 8.09 82.47 33.97
C GLY A 224 9.38 82.82 34.74
N LEU A 225 9.67 82.13 35.85
CA LEU A 225 10.88 82.28 36.66
C LEU A 225 11.84 81.10 36.43
N THR A 226 13.15 81.31 36.53
CA THR A 226 14.11 80.19 36.67
C THR A 226 14.06 79.62 38.10
N LEU A 227 14.64 78.43 38.33
CA LEU A 227 14.62 77.79 39.65
C LEU A 227 15.29 78.67 40.72
N GLN A 228 16.45 79.26 40.41
CA GLN A 228 17.12 80.18 41.32
C GLN A 228 16.30 81.46 41.57
N GLN A 229 15.61 81.99 40.55
CA GLN A 229 14.72 83.15 40.72
C GLN A 229 13.53 82.83 41.62
N LEU A 230 12.92 81.65 41.44
CA LEU A 230 11.83 81.17 42.30
C LEU A 230 12.32 80.94 43.74
N LEU A 231 13.54 80.46 43.95
CA LEU A 231 14.13 80.28 45.28
C LEU A 231 14.42 81.62 45.98
N ASP A 232 14.99 82.59 45.26
CA ASP A 232 15.32 83.93 45.76
C ASP A 232 14.07 84.83 45.96
N ASP A 233 13.00 84.63 45.20
CA ASP A 233 11.75 85.40 45.33
C ASP A 233 11.03 85.06 46.63
N ILE A 234 11.21 85.91 47.64
CA ILE A 234 10.61 85.76 48.97
C ILE A 234 9.07 85.75 48.94
N ASP A 235 8.43 86.23 47.87
CA ASP A 235 6.98 86.34 47.72
C ASP A 235 6.35 85.32 46.74
N ALA A 236 7.14 84.35 46.27
CA ALA A 236 6.69 83.25 45.41
C ALA A 236 5.44 82.52 45.95
N LEU A 237 4.53 82.15 45.05
CA LEU A 237 3.28 81.46 45.40
C LEU A 237 3.50 79.94 45.55
N GLN A 238 2.68 79.29 46.39
CA GLN A 238 2.74 77.83 46.58
C GLN A 238 2.55 77.06 45.28
N SER A 239 1.67 77.51 44.37
CA SER A 239 1.46 76.88 43.05
C SER A 239 2.75 76.75 42.25
N ASP A 240 3.62 77.75 42.34
CA ASP A 240 4.78 77.89 41.49
C ASP A 240 5.94 77.04 42.06
N VAL A 241 5.99 76.95 43.39
CA VAL A 241 6.81 76.00 44.15
C VAL A 241 6.41 74.54 43.90
N ASP A 242 5.10 74.25 43.90
CA ASP A 242 4.57 72.89 43.62
C ASP A 242 4.90 72.45 42.19
N ILE A 243 4.73 73.34 41.20
CA ILE A 243 5.10 73.08 39.80
C ILE A 243 6.61 72.85 39.66
N ALA A 244 7.44 73.72 40.26
CA ALA A 244 8.89 73.58 40.21
C ALA A 244 9.37 72.28 40.89
N LYS A 245 8.75 71.88 42.01
CA LYS A 245 9.08 70.60 42.68
C LYS A 245 8.69 69.43 41.78
N SER A 246 7.50 69.44 41.19
CA SER A 246 7.07 68.39 40.25
C SER A 246 8.01 68.26 39.05
N ARG A 247 8.64 69.35 38.58
CA ARG A 247 9.66 69.31 37.52
C ARG A 247 11.01 68.76 37.97
N LEU A 248 11.32 68.80 39.26
CA LEU A 248 12.49 68.12 39.83
C LEU A 248 12.19 66.64 40.11
N ASP A 249 10.98 66.32 40.55
CA ASP A 249 10.49 64.93 40.67
C ASP A 249 10.51 64.25 39.28
N ASP A 250 10.00 64.91 38.22
CA ASP A 250 10.07 64.48 36.80
C ASP A 250 11.52 64.18 36.34
N VAL A 251 12.53 64.84 36.93
CA VAL A 251 13.96 64.62 36.61
C VAL A 251 14.49 63.38 37.33
N LEU A 252 14.14 63.16 38.59
CA LEU A 252 14.56 61.97 39.35
C LEU A 252 13.98 60.68 38.75
N ASP A 253 12.71 60.70 38.32
CA ASP A 253 12.02 59.56 37.68
C ASP A 253 12.67 59.06 36.37
N ILE A 254 13.63 59.82 35.80
CA ILE A 254 14.44 59.38 34.64
C ILE A 254 15.46 58.29 35.04
N LEU A 255 15.91 58.27 36.30
CA LEU A 255 17.00 57.40 36.76
C LEU A 255 16.53 55.95 36.96
N ILE A 256 17.21 55.01 36.30
CA ILE A 256 17.01 53.57 36.54
C ILE A 256 18.28 53.00 37.16
N ILE A 257 18.14 52.34 38.31
CA ILE A 257 19.24 51.67 39.02
C ILE A 257 19.69 50.44 38.20
N LYS A 258 20.98 50.12 38.20
CA LYS A 258 21.50 48.92 37.53
C LYS A 258 20.97 47.64 38.21
N PRO A 259 20.54 46.62 37.43
CA PRO A 259 20.10 45.34 38.00
C PRO A 259 21.26 44.56 38.61
N ASP A 260 21.00 43.79 39.67
CA ASP A 260 21.99 42.84 40.19
C ASP A 260 22.08 41.59 39.29
N LYS A 261 23.22 41.42 38.63
CA LYS A 261 23.50 40.27 37.77
C LYS A 261 24.16 39.09 38.51
N SER A 262 24.37 39.16 39.82
CA SER A 262 25.14 38.16 40.61
C SER A 262 24.66 36.72 40.43
N THR A 263 23.34 36.49 40.49
CA THR A 263 22.71 35.18 40.26
C THR A 263 22.88 34.72 38.82
N LEU A 264 22.61 35.58 37.83
CA LEU A 264 22.73 35.25 36.41
C LEU A 264 24.18 34.87 36.03
N ILE A 265 25.16 35.60 36.56
CA ILE A 265 26.58 35.31 36.40
C ILE A 265 26.93 33.97 37.06
N THR A 266 26.34 33.64 38.20
CA THR A 266 26.60 32.37 38.90
C THR A 266 26.06 31.19 38.10
N GLU A 267 24.80 31.24 37.65
CA GLU A 267 24.19 30.14 36.88
C GLU A 267 24.79 30.01 35.46
N TYR A 268 25.21 31.11 34.85
CA TYR A 268 25.99 31.08 33.61
C TYR A 268 27.35 30.39 33.80
N ASN A 269 28.05 30.64 34.91
CA ASN A 269 29.28 29.93 35.22
C ASN A 269 29.04 28.44 35.57
N ASN A 270 27.89 28.09 36.15
CA ASN A 270 27.48 26.69 36.34
C ASN A 270 27.24 25.99 35.00
N ALA A 271 26.61 26.67 34.03
CA ALA A 271 26.38 26.17 32.68
C ALA A 271 27.68 25.90 31.91
N LEU A 272 28.72 26.73 32.11
CA LEU A 272 30.07 26.52 31.56
C LEU A 272 30.86 25.36 32.22
N LEU A 273 30.28 24.67 33.21
CA LEU A 273 30.86 23.49 33.88
C LEU A 273 30.13 22.18 33.54
N ILE A 274 29.22 22.20 32.58
CA ILE A 274 28.58 20.98 32.05
C ILE A 274 29.61 20.18 31.24
N ASP A 275 29.65 18.88 31.47
CA ASP A 275 30.51 17.93 30.78
C ASP A 275 29.91 17.58 29.40
N GLU A 276 30.56 18.00 28.32
CA GLU A 276 30.05 17.83 26.94
C GLU A 276 30.00 16.38 26.49
N ASP A 277 30.88 15.51 27.01
CA ASP A 277 30.95 14.09 26.63
C ASP A 277 29.68 13.30 27.03
N LEU A 278 28.89 13.81 27.98
CA LEU A 278 27.65 13.19 28.45
C LEU A 278 26.44 13.42 27.53
N TYR A 279 26.49 14.41 26.64
CA TYR A 279 25.33 14.86 25.86
C TYR A 279 25.55 14.74 24.35
N THR A 280 24.46 14.58 23.59
CA THR A 280 24.52 14.50 22.13
C THR A 280 25.11 15.79 21.55
N SER A 281 26.02 15.69 20.59
CA SER A 281 26.75 16.85 20.06
C SER A 281 25.84 17.94 19.52
N SER A 282 24.70 17.57 18.90
CA SER A 282 23.67 18.49 18.43
C SER A 282 22.91 19.19 19.56
N SER A 283 22.62 18.50 20.68
CA SER A 283 21.96 19.15 21.83
C SER A 283 22.91 20.07 22.59
N TYR A 284 24.14 19.62 22.85
CA TYR A 284 25.16 20.43 23.53
C TYR A 284 25.58 21.65 22.71
N SER A 285 25.73 21.53 21.37
CA SER A 285 26.01 22.69 20.54
C SER A 285 24.85 23.70 20.52
N THR A 286 23.60 23.24 20.63
CA THR A 286 22.44 24.13 20.77
C THR A 286 22.46 24.87 22.12
N PHE A 287 22.84 24.18 23.20
CA PHE A 287 23.06 24.76 24.52
C PHE A 287 24.16 25.83 24.52
N GLU A 288 25.35 25.51 24.02
CA GLU A 288 26.50 26.42 23.93
C GLU A 288 26.15 27.70 23.14
N ASN A 289 25.52 27.56 21.96
CA ASN A 289 25.10 28.71 21.16
C ASN A 289 24.07 29.59 21.90
N GLY A 290 23.20 29.00 22.72
CA GLY A 290 22.26 29.75 23.56
C GLY A 290 22.95 30.60 24.63
N LEU A 291 24.04 30.09 25.24
CA LEU A 291 24.81 30.81 26.26
C LEU A 291 25.41 32.14 25.73
N ILE A 292 25.61 32.29 24.41
CA ILE A 292 26.06 33.54 23.80
C ILE A 292 25.09 34.69 24.10
N SER A 293 23.77 34.45 24.02
CA SER A 293 22.75 35.45 24.35
C SER A 293 22.79 35.84 25.83
N ILE A 294 22.96 34.85 26.71
CA ILE A 294 23.08 35.05 28.16
C ILE A 294 24.32 35.89 28.50
N ASN A 295 25.46 35.57 27.86
CA ASN A 295 26.70 36.32 28.01
C ASN A 295 26.58 37.77 27.49
N ASN A 296 25.82 38.02 26.43
CA ASN A 296 25.54 39.38 25.97
C ASN A 296 24.76 40.18 27.04
N VAL A 297 23.72 39.59 27.63
CA VAL A 297 22.94 40.21 28.73
C VAL A 297 23.80 40.42 29.98
N ILE A 298 24.79 39.56 30.26
CA ILE A 298 25.75 39.77 31.36
C ILE A 298 26.64 41.01 31.09
N ASN A 299 27.25 41.10 29.90
CA ASN A 299 28.27 42.10 29.60
C ASN A 299 27.74 43.49 29.18
N ASP A 300 26.48 43.59 28.77
CA ASP A 300 25.85 44.88 28.45
C ASP A 300 25.72 45.77 29.72
N VAL A 301 25.90 47.08 29.56
CA VAL A 301 25.81 48.06 30.65
C VAL A 301 24.46 48.78 30.70
N GLU A 302 23.63 48.64 29.66
CA GLU A 302 22.29 49.26 29.55
C GLU A 302 21.14 48.31 29.96
N THR A 303 21.48 47.09 30.38
CA THR A 303 20.56 46.01 30.77
C THR A 303 19.61 46.39 31.91
N THR A 304 18.34 46.00 31.83
CA THR A 304 17.32 46.20 32.87
C THR A 304 17.06 44.94 33.71
N ASP A 305 16.35 45.05 34.85
CA ASP A 305 15.88 43.90 35.64
C ASP A 305 15.03 42.92 34.82
N ALA A 306 14.27 43.41 33.84
CA ALA A 306 13.45 42.58 32.96
C ALA A 306 14.32 41.70 32.06
N ASP A 307 15.42 42.24 31.53
CA ASP A 307 16.36 41.51 30.67
C ASP A 307 17.14 40.46 31.47
N VAL A 308 17.56 40.78 32.70
CA VAL A 308 18.20 39.82 33.63
C VAL A 308 17.22 38.70 34.01
N THR A 309 15.96 39.04 34.28
CA THR A 309 14.90 38.07 34.57
C THR A 309 14.63 37.15 33.36
N GLN A 310 14.58 37.71 32.15
CA GLN A 310 14.40 36.90 30.93
C GLN A 310 15.60 35.99 30.69
N ALA A 311 16.83 36.48 30.84
CA ALA A 311 18.04 35.66 30.67
C ALA A 311 18.14 34.51 31.71
N LEU A 312 17.62 34.67 32.93
CA LEU A 312 17.50 33.57 33.89
C LEU A 312 16.50 32.49 33.43
N ASN A 313 15.39 32.90 32.81
CA ASN A 313 14.40 31.97 32.23
C ASN A 313 14.98 31.27 30.99
N ASP A 314 15.56 32.03 30.06
CA ASP A 314 16.19 31.50 28.84
C ASP A 314 17.29 30.48 29.19
N LEU A 315 18.12 30.78 30.19
CA LEU A 315 19.14 29.85 30.69
C LEU A 315 18.53 28.57 31.26
N THR A 316 17.40 28.67 31.97
CA THR A 316 16.66 27.51 32.50
C THR A 316 16.07 26.65 31.38
N ASP A 317 15.54 27.28 30.33
CA ASP A 317 15.02 26.59 29.14
C ASP A 317 16.15 25.91 28.35
N LEU A 318 17.35 26.50 28.28
CA LEU A 318 18.52 25.87 27.64
C LEU A 318 18.90 24.54 28.30
N TYR A 319 18.89 24.43 29.63
CA TYR A 319 19.13 23.13 30.30
C TYR A 319 18.12 22.04 29.87
N SER A 320 16.93 22.42 29.40
CA SER A 320 15.90 21.49 28.90
C SER A 320 16.08 21.07 27.44
N VAL A 321 17.08 21.63 26.73
CA VAL A 321 17.45 21.25 25.35
C VAL A 321 18.47 20.10 25.34
N LEU A 322 19.24 19.92 26.42
CA LEU A 322 20.27 18.90 26.54
C LEU A 322 19.69 17.47 26.54
N VAL A 323 20.25 16.60 25.70
CA VAL A 323 19.88 15.19 25.55
C VAL A 323 21.11 14.33 25.83
N PHE A 324 21.02 13.40 26.78
CA PHE A 324 22.13 12.49 27.09
C PHE A 324 22.45 11.56 25.90
N LYS A 325 23.73 11.25 25.70
CA LYS A 325 24.14 10.14 24.82
C LYS A 325 23.61 8.82 25.38
N ALA A 326 23.29 7.87 24.51
CA ALA A 326 22.89 6.52 24.90
C ALA A 326 24.02 5.75 25.61
N ASP A 327 23.66 4.92 26.58
CA ASP A 327 24.46 3.73 26.90
C ASP A 327 24.17 2.67 25.83
N VAL A 328 25.14 2.46 24.94
CA VAL A 328 25.05 1.51 23.83
C VAL A 328 25.66 0.14 24.16
N THR A 329 26.05 -0.13 25.42
CA THR A 329 26.81 -1.34 25.80
C THR A 329 26.14 -2.64 25.36
N ASP A 330 24.83 -2.78 25.59
CA ASP A 330 24.07 -3.98 25.22
C ASP A 330 23.85 -4.08 23.69
N LEU A 331 23.68 -2.95 23.00
CA LEU A 331 23.55 -2.88 21.54
C LEU A 331 24.88 -3.23 20.84
N GLU A 332 26.01 -2.72 21.34
CA GLU A 332 27.35 -3.08 20.83
C GLU A 332 27.64 -4.56 21.07
N ALA A 333 27.28 -5.09 22.25
CA ALA A 333 27.46 -6.51 22.55
C ALA A 333 26.68 -7.41 21.58
N GLU A 334 25.40 -7.11 21.32
CA GLU A 334 24.58 -7.93 20.41
C GLU A 334 24.93 -7.70 18.92
N TYR A 335 25.33 -6.49 18.53
CA TYR A 335 25.91 -6.24 17.20
C TYR A 335 27.18 -7.09 16.97
N ASN A 336 28.07 -7.18 17.97
CA ASN A 336 29.25 -8.03 17.90
C ASN A 336 28.92 -9.53 17.85
N ASN A 337 27.85 -9.98 18.53
CA ASN A 337 27.33 -11.33 18.37
C ASN A 337 26.85 -11.56 16.92
N ALA A 338 26.05 -10.62 16.38
CA ALA A 338 25.42 -10.73 15.08
C ALA A 338 26.42 -10.80 13.91
N ILE A 339 27.45 -9.93 13.89
CA ILE A 339 28.52 -9.98 12.86
C ILE A 339 29.40 -11.24 12.95
N SER A 340 29.33 -11.98 14.07
CA SER A 340 30.07 -13.23 14.28
C SER A 340 29.26 -14.50 13.93
N LYS A 341 27.97 -14.35 13.63
CA LYS A 341 27.05 -15.46 13.38
C LYS A 341 27.42 -16.22 12.10
N ASP A 342 27.40 -17.55 12.18
CA ASP A 342 27.47 -18.39 10.98
C ASP A 342 26.15 -18.29 10.20
N LEU A 343 26.22 -17.69 9.01
CA LEU A 343 25.09 -17.51 8.11
C LEU A 343 25.02 -18.58 7.00
N SER A 344 25.92 -19.57 6.99
CA SER A 344 26.03 -20.54 5.88
C SER A 344 24.83 -21.49 5.72
N GLU A 345 23.96 -21.62 6.73
CA GLU A 345 22.70 -22.40 6.63
C GLU A 345 21.51 -21.58 6.08
N TYR A 346 21.69 -20.29 5.75
CA TYR A 346 20.60 -19.35 5.48
C TYR A 346 20.53 -18.90 4.00
N THR A 347 19.36 -18.43 3.56
CA THR A 347 19.12 -18.03 2.17
C THR A 347 19.77 -16.68 1.86
N PRO A 348 20.40 -16.50 0.67
CA PRO A 348 21.07 -15.25 0.29
C PRO A 348 20.21 -13.99 0.45
N ASN A 349 18.91 -14.06 0.15
CA ASN A 349 18.00 -12.92 0.30
C ASN A 349 17.80 -12.55 1.78
N SER A 350 17.67 -13.51 2.69
CA SER A 350 17.50 -13.21 4.12
C SER A 350 18.78 -12.72 4.77
N ILE A 351 19.94 -13.20 4.29
CA ILE A 351 21.26 -12.66 4.65
C ILE A 351 21.39 -11.20 4.22
N GLN A 352 20.94 -10.84 3.00
CA GLN A 352 21.02 -9.47 2.50
C GLN A 352 20.23 -8.47 3.36
N GLU A 353 19.01 -8.81 3.79
CA GLU A 353 18.21 -7.95 4.69
C GLU A 353 18.86 -7.83 6.08
N PHE A 354 19.42 -8.93 6.61
CA PHE A 354 20.14 -8.95 7.88
C PHE A 354 21.42 -8.10 7.84
N GLU A 355 22.21 -8.18 6.76
CA GLU A 355 23.38 -7.32 6.54
C GLU A 355 22.98 -5.84 6.37
N ALA A 356 21.86 -5.54 5.70
CA ALA A 356 21.37 -4.16 5.57
C ALA A 356 21.02 -3.56 6.94
N GLU A 357 20.39 -4.34 7.82
CA GLU A 357 20.04 -3.92 9.18
C GLU A 357 21.29 -3.72 10.05
N LEU A 358 22.27 -4.63 9.98
CA LEU A 358 23.58 -4.44 10.63
C LEU A 358 24.29 -3.16 10.18
N ASN A 359 24.22 -2.79 8.91
CA ASN A 359 24.76 -1.52 8.43
C ASN A 359 24.00 -0.32 9.01
N ARG A 360 22.68 -0.41 9.25
CA ARG A 360 21.89 0.64 9.94
C ARG A 360 22.36 0.79 11.39
N ILE A 361 22.44 -0.32 12.13
CA ILE A 361 22.84 -0.34 13.55
C ILE A 361 24.28 0.15 13.74
N ASN A 362 25.21 -0.22 12.86
CA ASN A 362 26.58 0.29 12.91
C ASN A 362 26.63 1.83 12.82
N ASN A 363 25.77 2.46 12.01
CA ASN A 363 25.70 3.92 11.91
C ASN A 363 25.11 4.58 13.18
N ILE A 364 24.28 3.87 13.93
CA ILE A 364 23.74 4.30 15.23
C ILE A 364 24.82 4.18 16.32
N LEU A 365 25.59 3.09 16.33
CA LEU A 365 26.68 2.85 17.28
C LEU A 365 27.84 3.86 17.18
N ILE A 366 28.15 4.36 15.98
CA ILE A 366 29.22 5.35 15.77
C ILE A 366 28.73 6.82 15.81
N SER A 367 27.47 7.05 16.17
CA SER A 367 26.85 8.38 16.15
C SER A 367 26.85 9.02 17.54
N ASP A 368 27.60 10.12 17.69
CA ASP A 368 27.59 10.98 18.88
C ASP A 368 26.22 11.63 19.18
N ASP A 369 25.28 11.56 18.24
CA ASP A 369 23.91 12.08 18.38
C ASP A 369 22.86 11.00 18.73
N THR A 370 23.29 9.77 19.03
CA THR A 370 22.37 8.67 19.41
C THR A 370 21.83 8.84 20.83
N ASP A 371 20.52 8.99 20.95
CA ASP A 371 19.79 8.95 22.22
C ASP A 371 19.40 7.52 22.64
N GLN A 372 19.04 7.34 23.93
CA GLN A 372 18.75 6.01 24.47
C GLN A 372 17.56 5.34 23.76
N ALA A 373 16.51 6.09 23.40
CA ALA A 373 15.34 5.53 22.71
C ALA A 373 15.70 4.99 21.32
N THR A 374 16.65 5.63 20.64
CA THR A 374 17.19 5.19 19.35
C THR A 374 18.06 3.94 19.52
N ALA A 375 18.87 3.86 20.58
CA ALA A 375 19.67 2.67 20.89
C ALA A 375 18.81 1.46 21.30
N ASP A 376 17.81 1.66 22.17
CA ASP A 376 16.88 0.63 22.61
C ASP A 376 16.08 0.06 21.43
N GLN A 377 15.56 0.93 20.55
CA GLN A 377 14.85 0.50 19.33
C GLN A 377 15.79 -0.24 18.37
N ALA A 378 17.05 0.18 18.23
CA ALA A 378 18.03 -0.52 17.39
C ALA A 378 18.35 -1.94 17.90
N LEU A 379 18.29 -2.17 19.23
CA LEU A 379 18.46 -3.49 19.83
C LEU A 379 17.24 -4.38 19.55
N ASP A 380 16.03 -3.86 19.74
CA ASP A 380 14.79 -4.58 19.38
C ASP A 380 14.77 -4.91 17.88
N ASP A 381 15.14 -3.97 17.01
CA ASP A 381 15.22 -4.18 15.56
C ASP A 381 16.23 -5.28 15.18
N LEU A 382 17.41 -5.31 15.83
CA LEU A 382 18.43 -6.36 15.64
C LEU A 382 17.91 -7.74 16.06
N LEU A 383 17.23 -7.81 17.20
CA LEU A 383 16.63 -9.06 17.69
C LEU A 383 15.56 -9.59 16.74
N ASN A 384 14.70 -8.71 16.20
CA ASN A 384 13.73 -9.06 15.17
C ASN A 384 14.40 -9.49 13.85
N ALA A 385 15.55 -8.91 13.48
CA ALA A 385 16.27 -9.26 12.26
C ALA A 385 16.76 -10.73 12.25
N TYR A 386 17.09 -11.30 13.41
CA TYR A 386 17.41 -12.74 13.50
C TYR A 386 16.24 -13.65 13.12
N ASP A 387 14.99 -13.28 13.45
CA ASP A 387 13.80 -14.06 13.13
C ASP A 387 13.42 -13.97 11.64
N LEU A 388 13.99 -13.01 10.90
CA LEU A 388 13.87 -12.88 9.44
C LEU A 388 14.88 -13.75 8.67
N LEU A 389 15.86 -14.37 9.34
CA LEU A 389 16.83 -15.27 8.70
C LEU A 389 16.19 -16.63 8.36
N ILE A 390 16.00 -16.87 7.06
CA ILE A 390 15.35 -18.08 6.52
C ILE A 390 16.41 -19.14 6.22
N LYS A 391 16.24 -20.37 6.71
CA LYS A 391 17.16 -21.48 6.38
C LYS A 391 16.99 -21.95 4.94
N GLN A 392 18.09 -22.34 4.29
CA GLN A 392 18.05 -23.00 2.99
C GLN A 392 17.29 -24.33 3.08
N ALA A 393 16.52 -24.65 2.04
CA ALA A 393 15.88 -25.97 1.92
C ALA A 393 16.91 -27.08 1.68
N ASP A 394 16.68 -28.26 2.29
CA ASP A 394 17.35 -29.50 1.92
C ASP A 394 16.81 -30.01 0.57
N ARG A 395 17.67 -29.93 -0.46
CA ARG A 395 17.39 -30.31 -1.85
C ARG A 395 17.98 -31.69 -2.20
N SER A 396 18.55 -32.42 -1.25
CA SER A 396 19.25 -33.70 -1.48
C SER A 396 18.37 -34.77 -2.13
N ARG A 397 17.18 -35.04 -1.56
CA ARG A 397 16.19 -35.97 -2.13
C ARG A 397 15.74 -35.54 -3.53
N LEU A 398 15.53 -34.24 -3.75
CA LEU A 398 15.08 -33.71 -5.03
C LEU A 398 16.14 -33.95 -6.13
N SER A 399 17.42 -33.75 -5.83
CA SER A 399 18.52 -34.08 -6.74
C SER A 399 18.57 -35.57 -7.10
N THR A 400 18.46 -36.47 -6.11
CA THR A 400 18.44 -37.93 -6.37
C THR A 400 17.22 -38.35 -7.20
N LEU A 401 16.04 -37.78 -6.96
CA LEU A 401 14.86 -38.03 -7.79
C LEU A 401 15.09 -37.55 -9.23
N ASN A 402 15.60 -36.33 -9.42
CA ASN A 402 15.90 -35.77 -10.74
C ASN A 402 16.90 -36.64 -11.55
N GLU A 403 17.93 -37.21 -10.90
CA GLU A 403 18.83 -38.18 -11.54
C GLU A 403 18.08 -39.43 -12.03
N LEU A 404 17.24 -40.04 -11.18
CA LEU A 404 16.42 -41.20 -11.55
C LEU A 404 15.44 -40.90 -12.69
N ILE A 405 14.83 -39.71 -12.67
CA ILE A 405 13.89 -39.22 -13.70
C ILE A 405 14.61 -39.12 -15.06
N ILE A 406 15.81 -38.54 -15.10
CA ILE A 406 16.60 -38.39 -16.33
C ILE A 406 16.95 -39.78 -16.91
N VAL A 407 17.41 -40.71 -16.07
CA VAL A 407 17.74 -42.09 -16.47
C VAL A 407 16.51 -42.82 -17.02
N ALA A 408 15.37 -42.76 -16.32
CA ALA A 408 14.13 -43.40 -16.76
C ALA A 408 13.57 -42.82 -18.07
N TYR A 409 13.63 -41.49 -18.24
CA TYR A 409 13.08 -40.78 -19.40
C TYR A 409 13.95 -40.93 -20.66
N TYR A 410 15.28 -40.87 -20.54
CA TYR A 410 16.17 -40.82 -21.70
C TYR A 410 16.93 -42.12 -21.98
N GLU A 411 17.26 -42.92 -20.97
CA GLU A 411 18.15 -44.09 -21.11
C GLU A 411 17.39 -45.41 -21.00
N GLU A 412 16.41 -45.52 -20.09
CA GLU A 412 15.83 -46.80 -19.68
C GLU A 412 14.42 -47.10 -20.20
N ARG A 413 13.89 -46.30 -21.15
CA ARG A 413 12.56 -46.52 -21.79
C ARG A 413 12.30 -47.96 -22.24
N SER A 414 13.33 -48.70 -22.66
CA SER A 414 13.21 -50.10 -23.11
C SER A 414 13.08 -51.13 -21.98
N LYS A 415 13.21 -50.74 -20.71
CA LYS A 415 12.99 -51.60 -19.55
C LYS A 415 11.54 -51.63 -19.05
N TYR A 416 10.70 -50.68 -19.49
CA TYR A 416 9.34 -50.48 -19.01
C TYR A 416 8.30 -50.76 -20.10
N THR A 417 7.06 -51.07 -19.71
CA THR A 417 5.96 -51.19 -20.68
C THR A 417 5.72 -49.85 -21.37
N GLU A 418 5.23 -49.85 -22.62
CA GLU A 418 5.02 -48.58 -23.33
C GLU A 418 3.89 -47.77 -22.68
N SER A 419 2.84 -48.42 -22.18
CA SER A 419 1.73 -47.75 -21.50
C SER A 419 2.21 -47.05 -20.23
N SER A 420 2.91 -47.76 -19.34
CA SER A 420 3.43 -47.18 -18.09
C SER A 420 4.47 -46.09 -18.35
N TYR A 421 5.34 -46.29 -19.34
CA TYR A 421 6.31 -45.27 -19.77
C TYR A 421 5.62 -44.01 -20.31
N GLN A 422 4.52 -44.12 -21.06
CA GLN A 422 3.80 -42.94 -21.55
C GLN A 422 3.03 -42.21 -20.44
N GLU A 423 2.51 -42.91 -19.44
CA GLU A 423 1.92 -42.30 -18.24
C GLU A 423 2.98 -41.54 -17.42
N PHE A 424 4.11 -42.19 -17.10
CA PHE A 424 5.30 -41.55 -16.51
C PHE A 424 5.74 -40.31 -17.30
N LYS A 425 5.95 -40.45 -18.61
CA LYS A 425 6.40 -39.36 -19.49
C LYS A 425 5.42 -38.19 -19.45
N THR A 426 4.12 -38.46 -19.45
CA THR A 426 3.07 -37.44 -19.39
C THR A 426 3.08 -36.74 -18.03
N ALA A 427 3.30 -37.45 -16.93
CA ALA A 427 3.45 -36.85 -15.60
C ALA A 427 4.67 -35.89 -15.56
N ILE A 428 5.83 -36.32 -16.07
CA ILE A 428 7.03 -35.47 -16.11
C ILE A 428 6.86 -34.27 -17.03
N ASP A 429 6.30 -34.43 -18.23
CA ASP A 429 6.03 -33.33 -19.15
C ASP A 429 5.07 -32.27 -18.54
N ASN A 430 4.17 -32.67 -17.63
CA ASN A 430 3.26 -31.78 -16.90
C ASN A 430 3.93 -31.06 -15.73
N ILE A 431 4.81 -31.73 -14.96
CA ILE A 431 5.61 -31.12 -13.88
C ILE A 431 6.60 -30.10 -14.48
N GLY A 432 7.19 -30.45 -15.63
CA GLY A 432 8.10 -29.61 -16.39
C GLY A 432 9.33 -30.38 -16.86
N SER A 433 10.03 -29.82 -17.85
CA SER A 433 11.30 -30.40 -18.32
C SER A 433 12.35 -30.41 -17.21
N TYR A 434 13.37 -31.27 -17.32
CA TYR A 434 14.52 -31.34 -16.40
C TYR A 434 15.17 -29.97 -16.11
N ILE A 435 15.07 -29.01 -17.05
CA ILE A 435 15.52 -27.62 -16.89
C ILE A 435 14.78 -26.91 -15.75
N TYR A 436 13.48 -27.13 -15.60
CA TYR A 436 12.68 -26.56 -14.51
C TYR A 436 13.08 -27.18 -13.16
N ILE A 437 13.16 -28.51 -13.08
CA ILE A 437 13.59 -29.22 -11.86
C ILE A 437 15.00 -28.75 -11.45
N ASN A 438 15.93 -28.63 -12.40
CA ASN A 438 17.26 -28.07 -12.17
C ASN A 438 17.22 -26.61 -11.71
N SER A 439 16.27 -25.78 -12.18
CA SER A 439 16.15 -24.39 -11.71
C SER A 439 15.75 -24.33 -10.22
N ILE A 440 14.90 -25.24 -9.76
CA ILE A 440 14.51 -25.38 -8.34
C ILE A 440 15.67 -25.95 -7.49
N ILE A 441 16.44 -26.90 -8.03
CA ILE A 441 17.63 -27.47 -7.34
C ILE A 441 18.75 -26.42 -7.14
N ASN A 442 18.87 -25.44 -8.04
CA ASN A 442 19.90 -24.41 -8.00
C ASN A 442 19.41 -23.06 -7.42
N ASP A 443 18.18 -22.98 -6.91
CA ASP A 443 17.69 -21.79 -6.21
C ASP A 443 18.01 -21.88 -4.71
N ASP A 444 18.99 -21.08 -4.28
CA ASP A 444 19.41 -20.98 -2.88
C ASP A 444 18.42 -20.25 -1.95
N ASN A 445 17.33 -19.69 -2.51
CA ASN A 445 16.25 -19.04 -1.77
C ASN A 445 14.94 -19.85 -1.74
N ILE A 446 14.90 -21.05 -2.35
CA ILE A 446 13.68 -21.85 -2.42
C ILE A 446 13.22 -22.33 -1.04
N ASP A 447 11.90 -22.33 -0.83
CA ASP A 447 11.30 -22.82 0.41
C ASP A 447 11.20 -24.36 0.44
N GLN A 448 11.22 -24.93 1.65
CA GLN A 448 11.18 -26.38 1.85
C GLN A 448 9.84 -27.01 1.43
N ALA A 449 8.72 -26.28 1.44
CA ALA A 449 7.42 -26.84 1.06
C ALA A 449 7.34 -27.05 -0.47
N THR A 450 7.86 -26.12 -1.27
CA THR A 450 8.00 -26.28 -2.73
C THR A 450 8.92 -27.46 -3.07
N VAL A 451 10.08 -27.56 -2.41
CA VAL A 451 11.00 -28.71 -2.58
C VAL A 451 10.35 -30.03 -2.19
N ASN A 452 9.55 -30.05 -1.13
CA ASN A 452 8.82 -31.24 -0.68
C ASN A 452 7.69 -31.64 -1.63
N SER A 453 6.92 -30.69 -2.18
CA SER A 453 5.85 -30.96 -3.16
C SER A 453 6.42 -31.59 -4.43
N LEU A 454 7.43 -30.94 -5.02
CA LEU A 454 8.11 -31.44 -6.21
C LEU A 454 8.77 -32.81 -5.97
N SER A 455 9.31 -33.05 -4.76
CA SER A 455 9.83 -34.37 -4.36
C SER A 455 8.75 -35.44 -4.15
N SER A 456 7.48 -35.07 -3.97
CA SER A 456 6.35 -36.01 -4.04
C SER A 456 5.98 -36.26 -5.49
N GLU A 457 5.73 -35.21 -6.26
CA GLU A 457 5.26 -35.29 -7.65
C GLU A 457 6.22 -36.10 -8.54
N LEU A 458 7.54 -35.97 -8.34
CA LEU A 458 8.54 -36.78 -9.05
C LEU A 458 8.61 -38.25 -8.56
N GLN A 459 8.29 -38.51 -7.28
CA GLN A 459 8.16 -39.88 -6.76
C GLN A 459 6.89 -40.54 -7.33
N ASP A 460 5.75 -39.85 -7.22
CA ASP A 460 4.44 -40.30 -7.70
C ASP A 460 4.50 -40.60 -9.22
N ALA A 461 5.29 -39.84 -9.98
CA ALA A 461 5.56 -40.12 -11.38
C ALA A 461 6.46 -41.36 -11.60
N LEU A 462 7.58 -41.50 -10.87
CA LEU A 462 8.45 -42.69 -10.97
C LEU A 462 7.70 -43.98 -10.61
N ASP A 463 6.78 -43.92 -9.64
CA ASP A 463 5.96 -45.04 -9.18
C ASP A 463 4.93 -45.52 -10.24
N LEU A 464 4.72 -44.77 -11.34
CA LEU A 464 3.94 -45.21 -12.51
C LEU A 464 4.68 -46.27 -13.35
N LEU A 465 6.01 -46.36 -13.27
CA LEU A 465 6.83 -47.17 -14.18
C LEU A 465 6.72 -48.68 -13.88
N MET A 466 6.07 -49.42 -14.79
CA MET A 466 5.99 -50.88 -14.72
C MET A 466 7.12 -51.50 -15.55
N PRO A 467 8.05 -52.29 -14.95
CA PRO A 467 9.08 -52.99 -15.71
C PRO A 467 8.45 -54.07 -16.61
N ILE A 468 9.09 -54.33 -17.76
CA ILE A 468 8.70 -55.44 -18.64
C ILE A 468 8.90 -56.76 -17.90
N TYR A 469 7.88 -57.63 -17.98
CA TYR A 469 7.87 -58.94 -17.35
C TYR A 469 8.91 -59.89 -17.95
N ASP A 470 9.56 -60.71 -17.12
CA ASP A 470 10.53 -61.71 -17.58
C ASP A 470 9.84 -62.86 -18.32
N ASN A 471 9.97 -62.86 -19.65
CA ASN A 471 9.38 -63.86 -20.54
C ASN A 471 10.35 -64.99 -20.94
N SER A 472 11.52 -65.09 -20.29
CA SER A 472 12.60 -66.03 -20.65
C SER A 472 12.15 -67.49 -20.78
N SER A 473 11.21 -67.94 -19.94
CA SER A 473 10.63 -69.29 -20.01
C SER A 473 9.80 -69.54 -21.27
N ILE A 474 9.00 -68.56 -21.71
CA ILE A 474 8.17 -68.67 -22.92
C ILE A 474 9.03 -68.47 -24.17
N LEU A 475 10.08 -67.64 -24.10
CA LEU A 475 11.08 -67.51 -25.16
C LEU A 475 11.84 -68.83 -25.42
N VAL A 476 12.12 -69.62 -24.37
CA VAL A 476 12.66 -70.99 -24.53
C VAL A 476 11.66 -71.90 -25.25
N LEU A 477 10.41 -71.96 -24.79
CA LEU A 477 9.35 -72.78 -25.44
C LEU A 477 9.16 -72.41 -26.92
N TYR A 478 9.06 -71.11 -27.23
CA TYR A 478 9.02 -70.62 -28.61
C TYR A 478 10.22 -71.11 -29.44
N THR A 479 11.41 -71.08 -28.85
CA THR A 479 12.64 -71.53 -29.51
C THR A 479 12.66 -73.04 -29.73
N GLU A 480 12.15 -73.85 -28.79
CA GLU A 480 12.02 -75.30 -28.97
C GLU A 480 11.01 -75.63 -30.09
N CYS A 481 9.81 -75.04 -30.03
CA CYS A 481 8.78 -75.15 -31.07
C CYS A 481 9.28 -74.73 -32.47
N LYS A 482 10.04 -73.63 -32.57
CA LYS A 482 10.58 -73.12 -33.84
C LYS A 482 11.60 -74.05 -34.51
N ASN A 483 12.17 -74.99 -33.77
CA ASN A 483 13.15 -75.95 -34.26
C ASN A 483 12.58 -77.38 -34.48
N ILE A 484 11.25 -77.55 -34.42
CA ILE A 484 10.62 -78.81 -34.83
C ILE A 484 10.83 -79.03 -36.34
N ASP A 485 11.24 -80.24 -36.72
CA ASP A 485 11.33 -80.63 -38.12
C ASP A 485 9.92 -80.92 -38.67
N LEU A 486 9.46 -80.05 -39.56
CA LEU A 486 8.15 -80.14 -40.21
C LEU A 486 8.19 -80.99 -41.51
N THR A 487 9.32 -81.62 -41.82
CA THR A 487 9.46 -82.52 -42.98
C THR A 487 8.58 -83.76 -42.81
N GLY A 488 7.64 -83.98 -43.74
CA GLY A 488 6.73 -85.13 -43.73
C GLY A 488 5.34 -84.87 -43.15
N TYR A 489 5.01 -83.64 -42.78
CA TYR A 489 3.65 -83.23 -42.38
C TYR A 489 2.91 -82.50 -43.52
N THR A 490 1.59 -82.43 -43.43
CA THR A 490 0.72 -81.80 -44.44
C THR A 490 0.82 -80.27 -44.46
N GLU A 491 0.63 -79.65 -45.63
CA GLU A 491 0.78 -78.18 -45.80
C GLU A 491 -0.26 -77.38 -44.98
N ASP A 492 -1.47 -77.93 -44.79
CA ASP A 492 -2.51 -77.31 -43.95
C ASP A 492 -2.15 -77.36 -42.45
N SER A 493 -1.62 -78.49 -41.95
CA SER A 493 -1.26 -78.61 -40.54
C SER A 493 -0.03 -77.77 -40.19
N ILE A 494 0.96 -77.74 -41.09
CA ILE A 494 2.12 -76.83 -41.04
C ILE A 494 1.67 -75.35 -41.01
N THR A 495 0.66 -74.98 -41.80
CA THR A 495 0.16 -73.60 -41.83
C THR A 495 -0.47 -73.19 -40.50
N ASN A 496 -1.30 -74.05 -39.91
CA ASN A 496 -1.91 -73.79 -38.60
C ASN A 496 -0.85 -73.69 -37.49
N TYR A 497 0.16 -74.55 -37.52
CA TYR A 497 1.27 -74.51 -36.55
C TYR A 497 2.07 -73.21 -36.62
N ASN A 498 2.44 -72.75 -37.82
CA ASN A 498 3.19 -71.50 -37.99
C ASN A 498 2.39 -70.26 -37.58
N ASN A 499 1.05 -70.25 -37.79
CA ASN A 499 0.20 -69.15 -37.34
C ASN A 499 0.26 -68.96 -35.82
N GLU A 500 0.22 -70.03 -35.03
CA GLU A 500 0.36 -69.96 -33.56
C GLU A 500 1.80 -69.59 -33.14
N LEU A 501 2.79 -70.01 -33.91
CA LEU A 501 4.19 -69.66 -33.66
C LEU A 501 4.45 -68.16 -33.86
N ASP A 502 3.91 -67.56 -34.92
CA ASP A 502 3.99 -66.12 -35.17
C ASP A 502 3.14 -65.32 -34.16
N ARG A 503 1.94 -65.80 -33.79
CA ARG A 503 1.16 -65.21 -32.67
C ARG A 503 1.95 -65.17 -31.37
N LEU A 504 2.71 -66.23 -31.05
CA LEU A 504 3.55 -66.24 -29.85
C LEU A 504 4.74 -65.29 -29.99
N PHE A 505 5.35 -65.20 -31.17
CA PHE A 505 6.48 -64.30 -31.46
C PHE A 505 6.12 -62.82 -31.26
N ASP A 506 4.95 -62.39 -31.75
CA ASP A 506 4.48 -61.01 -31.59
C ASP A 506 4.28 -60.65 -30.10
N ILE A 507 3.79 -61.59 -29.28
CA ILE A 507 3.59 -61.37 -27.83
C ILE A 507 4.93 -61.32 -27.07
N ILE A 508 5.86 -62.25 -27.33
CA ILE A 508 7.16 -62.28 -26.62
C ILE A 508 8.14 -61.18 -27.08
N THR A 509 7.91 -60.54 -28.23
CA THR A 509 8.72 -59.40 -28.71
C THR A 509 8.05 -58.03 -28.52
N GLY A 510 6.77 -57.99 -28.16
CA GLY A 510 6.07 -56.79 -27.74
C GLY A 510 6.60 -56.20 -26.43
N ARG A 511 6.37 -54.90 -26.22
CA ARG A 511 6.64 -54.22 -24.93
C ARG A 511 5.43 -54.16 -23.99
N GLU A 512 4.29 -54.71 -24.43
CA GLU A 512 3.12 -55.00 -23.60
C GLU A 512 3.02 -56.51 -23.43
N PHE A 513 3.78 -57.06 -22.47
CA PHE A 513 3.78 -58.50 -22.23
C PHE A 513 2.63 -58.90 -21.31
N ASP A 514 1.53 -59.36 -21.92
CA ASP A 514 0.46 -60.05 -21.20
C ASP A 514 0.88 -61.51 -20.94
N ALA A 515 1.19 -61.82 -19.68
CA ALA A 515 1.62 -63.14 -19.27
C ALA A 515 0.51 -64.22 -19.35
N GLU A 516 -0.78 -63.83 -19.25
CA GLU A 516 -1.91 -64.76 -19.36
C GLU A 516 -2.15 -65.09 -20.84
N ALA A 517 -2.18 -64.09 -21.72
CA ALA A 517 -2.27 -64.28 -23.16
C ALA A 517 -1.05 -65.03 -23.74
N ALA A 518 0.18 -64.69 -23.30
CA ALA A 518 1.38 -65.43 -23.71
C ALA A 518 1.33 -66.90 -23.29
N THR A 519 0.84 -67.18 -22.08
CA THR A 519 0.66 -68.56 -21.59
C THR A 519 -0.44 -69.27 -22.38
N GLN A 520 -1.55 -68.61 -22.71
CA GLN A 520 -2.60 -69.20 -23.55
C GLN A 520 -2.05 -69.55 -24.94
N VAL A 521 -1.39 -68.63 -25.63
CA VAL A 521 -0.87 -68.87 -26.99
C VAL A 521 0.26 -69.90 -26.98
N ALA A 522 1.06 -70.00 -25.91
CA ALA A 522 2.03 -71.08 -25.75
C ALA A 522 1.34 -72.46 -25.64
N ASN A 523 0.21 -72.56 -24.94
CA ASN A 523 -0.60 -73.79 -24.90
C ASN A 523 -1.28 -74.07 -26.25
N ASP A 524 -1.80 -73.05 -26.93
CA ASP A 524 -2.40 -73.19 -28.28
C ASP A 524 -1.36 -73.68 -29.30
N LEU A 525 -0.12 -73.20 -29.23
CA LEU A 525 1.03 -73.67 -30.03
C LEU A 525 1.42 -75.13 -29.71
N MET A 526 1.43 -75.52 -28.43
CA MET A 526 1.65 -76.93 -28.06
C MET A 526 0.53 -77.83 -28.60
N ASN A 527 -0.73 -77.42 -28.48
CA ASN A 527 -1.88 -78.15 -29.05
C ASN A 527 -1.78 -78.22 -30.59
N ALA A 528 -1.31 -77.16 -31.25
CA ALA A 528 -1.07 -77.16 -32.70
C ALA A 528 0.05 -78.12 -33.11
N SER A 529 1.08 -78.30 -32.26
CA SER A 529 2.13 -79.31 -32.47
C SER A 529 1.58 -80.74 -32.39
N ASP A 530 0.69 -81.03 -31.44
CA ASP A 530 0.01 -82.33 -31.30
C ASP A 530 -1.01 -82.61 -32.42
N LEU A 531 -1.41 -81.56 -33.17
CA LEU A 531 -2.32 -81.63 -34.32
C LEU A 531 -1.60 -81.62 -35.68
N LEU A 532 -0.26 -81.73 -35.71
CA LEU A 532 0.50 -81.93 -36.94
C LEU A 532 0.15 -83.29 -37.58
N VAL A 533 -0.31 -83.27 -38.83
CA VAL A 533 -0.78 -84.47 -39.54
C VAL A 533 0.32 -84.98 -40.46
N LEU A 534 0.79 -86.20 -40.23
CA LEU A 534 1.77 -86.87 -41.11
C LEU A 534 1.18 -87.13 -42.49
N LEU A 535 2.01 -87.01 -43.52
CA LEU A 535 1.70 -87.51 -44.85
C LEU A 535 1.65 -89.06 -44.84
N PRO A 536 0.71 -89.68 -45.58
CA PRO A 536 0.61 -91.13 -45.72
C PRO A 536 1.80 -91.71 -46.51
N ASP A 537 2.05 -93.02 -46.39
CA ASP A 537 3.17 -93.66 -47.10
C ASP A 537 2.84 -93.87 -48.58
N MET A 538 3.28 -92.89 -49.39
CA MET A 538 3.11 -92.90 -50.84
C MET A 538 3.89 -94.02 -51.58
N THR A 539 4.73 -94.82 -50.89
CA THR A 539 5.63 -95.78 -51.55
C THR A 539 4.88 -96.82 -52.38
N GLU A 540 3.82 -97.44 -51.85
CA GLU A 540 3.07 -98.48 -52.59
C GLU A 540 2.31 -97.89 -53.79
N LEU A 541 1.72 -96.70 -53.63
CA LEU A 541 1.06 -95.98 -54.73
C LEU A 541 2.04 -95.55 -55.82
N GLN A 542 3.24 -95.10 -55.45
CA GLN A 542 4.31 -94.71 -56.38
C GLN A 542 4.87 -95.92 -57.13
N GLU A 543 5.16 -97.03 -56.43
CA GLU A 543 5.62 -98.27 -57.07
C GLU A 543 4.57 -98.84 -58.03
N LEU A 544 3.28 -98.85 -57.63
CA LEU A 544 2.18 -99.26 -58.50
C LEU A 544 2.09 -98.35 -59.72
N TYR A 545 2.07 -97.03 -59.53
CA TYR A 545 2.00 -96.02 -60.60
C TYR A 545 3.14 -96.19 -61.61
N ASP A 546 4.39 -96.36 -61.16
CA ASP A 546 5.54 -96.53 -62.04
C ASP A 546 5.53 -97.90 -62.76
N SER A 547 5.06 -98.97 -62.09
CA SER A 547 4.93 -100.30 -62.70
C SER A 547 4.04 -100.30 -63.95
N THR A 548 3.02 -99.43 -63.97
CA THR A 548 2.05 -99.33 -65.08
C THR A 548 2.65 -98.83 -66.40
N SER A 549 3.89 -98.34 -66.40
CA SER A 549 4.61 -97.87 -67.59
C SER A 549 4.79 -98.93 -68.69
N ILE A 550 4.53 -100.22 -68.39
CA ILE A 550 4.54 -101.32 -69.36
C ILE A 550 3.27 -101.42 -70.22
N TYR A 551 2.13 -100.86 -69.77
CA TYR A 551 0.85 -100.98 -70.48
C TYR A 551 0.72 -99.93 -71.58
N ARG A 552 0.36 -100.36 -72.79
CA ARG A 552 0.29 -99.51 -73.99
C ARG A 552 -1.04 -99.65 -74.70
N GLU A 553 -1.54 -98.55 -75.28
CA GLU A 553 -2.86 -98.46 -75.89
C GLU A 553 -3.07 -99.47 -77.03
N GLU A 554 -2.02 -99.82 -77.78
CA GLU A 554 -2.12 -100.71 -78.92
C GLU A 554 -2.46 -102.18 -78.58
N ASP A 555 -2.07 -102.66 -77.39
CA ASP A 555 -2.11 -104.08 -77.00
C ASP A 555 -3.47 -104.53 -76.41
N TYR A 556 -4.29 -103.57 -75.94
CA TYR A 556 -5.50 -103.80 -75.15
C TYR A 556 -6.79 -103.34 -75.87
N SER A 557 -7.95 -103.61 -75.27
CA SER A 557 -9.23 -103.04 -75.70
C SER A 557 -9.33 -101.57 -75.31
N VAL A 558 -9.90 -100.75 -76.20
CA VAL A 558 -9.97 -99.28 -76.03
C VAL A 558 -10.74 -98.88 -74.76
N SER A 559 -11.74 -99.68 -74.38
CA SER A 559 -12.54 -99.50 -73.17
C SER A 559 -11.77 -99.76 -71.88
N SER A 560 -11.06 -100.89 -71.79
CA SER A 560 -10.29 -101.23 -70.58
C SER A 560 -9.10 -100.30 -70.37
N TYR A 561 -8.38 -99.98 -71.45
CA TYR A 561 -7.26 -99.03 -71.39
C TYR A 561 -7.71 -97.60 -70.99
N GLY A 562 -8.90 -97.16 -71.43
CA GLY A 562 -9.46 -95.88 -71.04
C GLY A 562 -9.75 -95.75 -69.54
N ALA A 563 -10.25 -96.82 -68.91
CA ALA A 563 -10.47 -96.86 -67.45
C ALA A 563 -9.13 -96.81 -66.68
N TYR A 564 -8.12 -97.55 -67.14
CA TYR A 564 -6.76 -97.52 -66.60
C TYR A 564 -6.15 -96.11 -66.61
N VAL A 565 -6.27 -95.35 -67.70
CA VAL A 565 -5.73 -93.98 -67.77
C VAL A 565 -6.38 -93.06 -66.72
N VAL A 566 -7.70 -93.15 -66.51
CA VAL A 566 -8.40 -92.33 -65.50
C VAL A 566 -7.97 -92.69 -64.07
N ALA A 567 -7.81 -93.99 -63.77
CA ALA A 567 -7.30 -94.43 -62.47
C ALA A 567 -5.84 -94.00 -62.25
N LYS A 568 -5.02 -94.01 -63.31
CA LYS A 568 -3.63 -93.55 -63.28
C LYS A 568 -3.51 -92.04 -63.07
N ASP A 569 -4.34 -91.24 -63.72
CA ASP A 569 -4.38 -89.79 -63.48
C ASP A 569 -4.86 -89.49 -62.05
N ASN A 570 -5.81 -90.26 -61.49
CA ASN A 570 -6.21 -90.13 -60.09
C ASN A 570 -5.04 -90.42 -59.13
N ALA A 571 -4.31 -91.52 -59.35
CA ALA A 571 -3.10 -91.84 -58.60
C ALA A 571 -2.03 -90.73 -58.67
N LEU A 572 -1.79 -90.16 -59.86
CA LEU A 572 -0.83 -89.06 -60.02
C LEU A 572 -1.24 -87.79 -59.25
N ASN A 573 -2.54 -87.48 -59.16
CA ASN A 573 -3.01 -86.35 -58.38
C ASN A 573 -2.81 -86.58 -56.88
N VAL A 574 -3.11 -87.78 -56.36
CA VAL A 574 -2.87 -88.13 -54.94
C VAL A 574 -1.38 -88.10 -54.59
N LEU A 575 -0.51 -88.62 -55.47
CA LEU A 575 0.96 -88.53 -55.31
C LEU A 575 1.53 -87.10 -55.32
N GLN A 576 0.74 -86.09 -55.75
CA GLN A 576 1.14 -84.69 -55.77
C GLN A 576 0.42 -83.83 -54.71
N ASP A 577 -0.57 -84.38 -54.01
CA ASP A 577 -1.35 -83.66 -53.00
C ASP A 577 -0.64 -83.68 -51.64
N LYS A 578 -0.20 -82.50 -51.20
CA LYS A 578 0.47 -82.27 -49.91
C LYS A 578 -0.47 -82.36 -48.70
N ASN A 579 -1.76 -82.57 -48.94
CA ASN A 579 -2.79 -82.75 -47.93
C ASN A 579 -3.53 -84.10 -48.11
N ALA A 580 -2.99 -85.02 -48.92
CA ALA A 580 -3.54 -86.37 -49.09
C ALA A 580 -3.66 -87.10 -47.75
N ASP A 581 -4.76 -87.83 -47.56
CA ASP A 581 -4.96 -88.74 -46.42
C ASP A 581 -4.80 -90.21 -46.81
N GLU A 582 -4.64 -91.10 -45.83
CA GLU A 582 -4.44 -92.54 -46.02
C GLU A 582 -5.54 -93.19 -46.89
N ASN A 583 -6.79 -92.75 -46.74
CA ASN A 583 -7.90 -93.26 -47.57
C ASN A 583 -7.74 -92.80 -49.03
N MET A 584 -7.23 -91.59 -49.29
CA MET A 584 -6.95 -91.16 -50.67
C MET A 584 -5.90 -92.07 -51.32
N VAL A 585 -4.87 -92.46 -50.56
CA VAL A 585 -3.82 -93.38 -51.01
C VAL A 585 -4.38 -94.79 -51.22
N GLU A 586 -5.05 -95.39 -50.23
CA GLU A 586 -5.67 -96.72 -50.34
C GLU A 586 -6.68 -96.79 -51.50
N ASN A 587 -7.51 -95.76 -51.69
CA ASN A 587 -8.46 -95.72 -52.80
C ASN A 587 -7.76 -95.56 -54.16
N ALA A 588 -6.71 -94.75 -54.26
CA ALA A 588 -5.94 -94.61 -55.49
C ALA A 588 -5.21 -95.91 -55.87
N ILE A 589 -4.60 -96.61 -54.89
CA ILE A 589 -4.02 -97.95 -55.07
C ILE A 589 -5.10 -98.91 -55.57
N THR A 590 -6.25 -98.96 -54.88
CA THR A 590 -7.36 -99.88 -55.20
C THR A 590 -7.94 -99.61 -56.59
N LEU A 591 -8.18 -98.35 -56.96
CA LEU A 591 -8.70 -97.98 -58.28
C LEU A 591 -7.71 -98.31 -59.39
N LEU A 592 -6.41 -98.03 -59.18
CA LEU A 592 -5.37 -98.32 -60.16
C LEU A 592 -5.16 -99.82 -60.34
N GLN A 593 -5.10 -100.61 -59.27
CA GLN A 593 -4.96 -102.07 -59.35
C GLN A 593 -6.18 -102.72 -60.01
N ASN A 594 -7.41 -102.33 -59.64
CA ASN A 594 -8.61 -102.85 -60.29
C ASN A 594 -8.62 -102.53 -61.80
N ALA A 595 -8.23 -101.31 -62.18
CA ALA A 595 -8.19 -100.92 -63.59
C ALA A 595 -7.05 -101.60 -64.39
N ILE A 596 -5.99 -102.08 -63.71
CA ILE A 596 -4.96 -102.96 -64.29
C ILE A 596 -5.50 -104.39 -64.45
N ASP A 597 -6.18 -104.93 -63.44
CA ASP A 597 -6.73 -106.29 -63.45
C ASP A 597 -7.86 -106.45 -64.48
N GLU A 598 -8.61 -105.38 -64.78
CA GLU A 598 -9.62 -105.34 -65.84
C GLU A 598 -9.04 -105.03 -67.26
N LEU A 599 -7.72 -104.96 -67.44
CA LEU A 599 -7.10 -104.78 -68.77
C LEU A 599 -7.30 -106.00 -69.68
N MET A 600 -8.15 -105.84 -70.71
CA MET A 600 -8.54 -106.91 -71.61
C MET A 600 -7.67 -106.93 -72.89
N PRO A 601 -6.95 -108.03 -73.20
CA PRO A 601 -6.14 -108.13 -74.42
C PRO A 601 -7.01 -108.18 -75.69
N LYS A 602 -6.42 -107.68 -76.78
CA LYS A 602 -7.04 -107.53 -78.10
C LYS A 602 -7.15 -108.88 -78.84
N GLN A 603 -8.31 -109.15 -79.43
CA GLN A 603 -8.63 -110.46 -80.05
C GLN A 603 -8.02 -110.64 -81.46
N GLU A 604 -7.70 -111.88 -81.84
CA GLU A 604 -7.17 -112.25 -83.16
C GLU A 604 -8.26 -112.59 -84.21
N THR A 605 -7.87 -112.62 -85.49
CA THR A 605 -8.75 -112.86 -86.65
C THR A 605 -9.45 -114.22 -86.64
N ILE A 606 -10.77 -114.21 -86.78
CA ILE A 606 -11.63 -115.41 -86.73
C ILE A 606 -11.78 -116.03 -88.13
N TYR A 607 -11.65 -117.37 -88.24
CA TYR A 607 -11.75 -118.09 -89.51
C TYR A 607 -12.94 -119.05 -89.58
N ILE A 608 -13.73 -118.95 -90.65
CA ILE A 608 -14.88 -119.83 -90.91
C ILE A 608 -14.88 -120.40 -92.34
N PHE A 609 -15.83 -121.28 -92.63
CA PHE A 609 -16.06 -121.83 -93.97
C PHE A 609 -17.41 -121.38 -94.54
N GLU A 610 -17.49 -121.38 -95.87
CA GLU A 610 -18.63 -121.03 -96.68
C GLU A 610 -19.76 -122.05 -96.46
N GLY A 611 -20.94 -121.54 -96.15
CA GLY A 611 -22.11 -122.31 -95.71
C GLY A 611 -22.10 -122.76 -94.25
N ASP A 612 -21.04 -122.47 -93.47
CA ASP A 612 -21.00 -122.76 -92.03
C ASP A 612 -21.28 -121.48 -91.21
N THR A 613 -21.93 -121.66 -90.06
CA THR A 613 -22.33 -120.59 -89.13
C THR A 613 -21.66 -120.79 -87.78
N ILE A 614 -21.13 -119.71 -87.18
CA ILE A 614 -20.65 -119.68 -85.79
C ILE A 614 -21.29 -118.50 -85.05
N ASN A 615 -21.28 -118.50 -83.73
CA ASN A 615 -21.57 -117.30 -82.96
C ASN A 615 -20.26 -116.53 -82.69
N ILE A 616 -20.22 -115.20 -82.90
CA ILE A 616 -19.02 -114.40 -82.56
C ILE A 616 -18.96 -113.99 -81.10
N ASN A 617 -20.04 -114.12 -80.34
CA ASN A 617 -20.07 -113.69 -78.94
C ASN A 617 -19.27 -114.61 -78.00
N GLN A 618 -18.79 -115.74 -78.52
CA GLN A 618 -17.78 -116.59 -77.85
C GLN A 618 -16.32 -116.12 -78.11
N TYR A 619 -16.12 -115.07 -78.92
CA TYR A 619 -14.83 -114.49 -79.31
C TYR A 619 -14.72 -112.98 -78.98
N ILE A 620 -15.67 -112.43 -78.22
CA ILE A 620 -15.60 -111.10 -77.60
C ILE A 620 -15.67 -111.26 -76.09
N THR A 621 -15.09 -110.32 -75.34
CA THR A 621 -15.10 -110.37 -73.87
C THR A 621 -15.44 -108.98 -73.35
N LEU A 622 -16.71 -108.76 -73.06
CA LEU A 622 -17.32 -107.43 -72.92
C LEU A 622 -16.91 -106.69 -71.64
N GLY A 623 -16.22 -107.34 -70.71
CA GLY A 623 -16.03 -106.86 -69.34
C GLY A 623 -17.38 -106.63 -68.66
N GLN A 624 -17.56 -105.44 -68.09
CA GLN A 624 -18.82 -104.98 -67.48
C GLN A 624 -19.80 -104.33 -68.48
N ALA A 625 -19.54 -104.37 -69.79
CA ALA A 625 -20.37 -103.72 -70.81
C ALA A 625 -21.38 -104.69 -71.47
N ASP A 626 -22.48 -104.13 -71.96
CA ASP A 626 -23.47 -104.81 -72.80
C ASP A 626 -23.25 -104.48 -74.28
N ILE A 627 -23.58 -105.42 -75.17
CA ILE A 627 -23.59 -105.17 -76.62
C ILE A 627 -24.86 -104.40 -77.00
N LEU A 628 -24.70 -103.21 -77.58
CA LEU A 628 -25.79 -102.40 -78.09
C LEU A 628 -26.18 -102.78 -79.53
N ASN A 629 -25.21 -103.03 -80.39
CA ASN A 629 -25.41 -103.53 -81.76
C ASN A 629 -24.13 -104.13 -82.35
N TYR A 630 -24.30 -104.80 -83.50
CA TYR A 630 -23.23 -105.19 -84.41
C TYR A 630 -23.44 -104.50 -85.76
N SER A 631 -22.36 -104.18 -86.46
CA SER A 631 -22.37 -103.83 -87.89
C SER A 631 -21.25 -104.56 -88.62
N ILE A 632 -21.39 -104.74 -89.94
CA ILE A 632 -20.41 -105.43 -90.81
C ILE A 632 -19.97 -104.49 -91.94
N ASP A 633 -18.68 -104.54 -92.28
CA ASP A 633 -18.10 -103.75 -93.40
C ASP A 633 -18.54 -104.27 -94.78
N ASP A 634 -18.49 -105.59 -95.02
CA ASP A 634 -18.88 -106.23 -96.28
C ASP A 634 -19.89 -107.39 -96.07
N PRO A 635 -21.20 -107.11 -96.15
CA PRO A 635 -22.24 -108.13 -95.99
C PRO A 635 -22.32 -109.15 -97.15
N ASN A 636 -21.46 -109.04 -98.18
CA ASN A 636 -21.37 -110.03 -99.25
C ASN A 636 -20.42 -111.20 -98.92
N VAL A 637 -19.52 -111.01 -97.95
CA VAL A 637 -18.58 -112.03 -97.44
C VAL A 637 -19.20 -112.78 -96.27
N LEU A 638 -19.81 -112.03 -95.36
CA LEU A 638 -20.28 -112.48 -94.05
C LEU A 638 -21.65 -111.85 -93.75
N SER A 639 -22.65 -112.64 -93.36
CA SER A 639 -23.83 -112.09 -92.67
C SER A 639 -23.68 -112.25 -91.17
N ILE A 640 -24.31 -111.36 -90.39
CA ILE A 640 -24.52 -111.51 -88.95
C ILE A 640 -26.01 -111.35 -88.62
N ASP A 641 -26.49 -112.06 -87.60
CA ASP A 641 -27.81 -111.83 -87.00
C ASP A 641 -27.74 -111.05 -85.69
N ASN A 642 -28.88 -110.57 -85.20
CA ASN A 642 -28.96 -109.81 -83.94
C ASN A 642 -28.57 -110.62 -82.68
N SER A 643 -28.32 -111.93 -82.81
CA SER A 643 -27.85 -112.81 -81.73
C SER A 643 -26.33 -113.07 -81.81
N GLY A 644 -25.62 -112.40 -82.72
CA GLY A 644 -24.19 -112.58 -82.95
C GLY A 644 -23.82 -113.81 -83.78
N ASN A 645 -24.77 -114.48 -84.45
CA ASN A 645 -24.42 -115.60 -85.34
C ASN A 645 -23.93 -115.07 -86.69
N VAL A 646 -22.67 -115.31 -87.03
CA VAL A 646 -22.10 -115.02 -88.33
C VAL A 646 -22.12 -116.25 -89.25
N THR A 647 -22.45 -116.05 -90.52
CA THR A 647 -22.44 -117.11 -91.53
C THR A 647 -21.53 -116.75 -92.68
N GLY A 648 -20.66 -117.69 -93.08
CA GLY A 648 -19.77 -117.51 -94.22
C GLY A 648 -20.55 -117.60 -95.52
N LEU A 649 -20.76 -116.47 -96.20
CA LEU A 649 -21.51 -116.41 -97.45
C LEU A 649 -20.63 -116.62 -98.68
N LYS A 650 -19.38 -116.15 -98.61
CA LYS A 650 -18.43 -116.16 -99.74
C LYS A 650 -17.00 -116.00 -99.25
N TYR A 651 -16.03 -116.67 -99.88
CA TYR A 651 -14.60 -116.42 -99.68
C TYR A 651 -14.25 -114.91 -99.69
N GLY A 652 -13.63 -114.44 -98.60
CA GLY A 652 -13.23 -113.05 -98.39
C GLY A 652 -12.84 -112.76 -96.93
N GLU A 653 -12.58 -111.48 -96.65
CA GLU A 653 -12.26 -110.92 -95.33
C GLU A 653 -13.17 -109.72 -95.05
N THR A 654 -13.64 -109.53 -93.81
CA THR A 654 -14.44 -108.37 -93.40
C THR A 654 -14.43 -108.19 -91.88
N ASN A 655 -14.71 -106.98 -91.38
CA ASN A 655 -14.84 -106.73 -89.94
C ASN A 655 -16.30 -106.77 -89.49
N VAL A 656 -16.48 -107.13 -88.22
CA VAL A 656 -17.67 -106.80 -87.41
C VAL A 656 -17.25 -105.74 -86.39
N HIS A 657 -17.93 -104.59 -86.38
CA HIS A 657 -17.85 -103.62 -85.29
C HIS A 657 -18.94 -103.92 -84.26
N ILE A 658 -18.61 -103.82 -82.97
CA ILE A 658 -19.51 -104.07 -81.84
C ILE A 658 -19.57 -102.80 -80.99
N ALA A 659 -20.73 -102.14 -80.94
CA ALA A 659 -20.94 -100.97 -80.08
C ALA A 659 -21.28 -101.42 -78.66
N LEU A 660 -20.54 -100.93 -77.65
CA LEU A 660 -20.68 -101.33 -76.25
C LEU A 660 -21.38 -100.25 -75.40
N SER A 661 -22.02 -100.66 -74.31
CA SER A 661 -22.78 -99.76 -73.42
C SER A 661 -21.94 -98.70 -72.70
N ASN A 662 -20.63 -98.92 -72.59
CA ASN A 662 -19.65 -97.97 -72.06
C ASN A 662 -19.20 -96.88 -73.07
N GLY A 663 -19.79 -96.84 -74.27
CA GLY A 663 -19.52 -95.81 -75.29
C GLY A 663 -18.33 -96.09 -76.21
N TYR A 664 -17.60 -97.19 -75.98
CA TYR A 664 -16.53 -97.65 -76.87
C TYR A 664 -17.07 -98.59 -77.96
N THR A 665 -16.33 -98.71 -79.06
CA THR A 665 -16.65 -99.65 -80.16
C THR A 665 -15.51 -100.66 -80.29
N GLU A 666 -15.80 -101.93 -79.99
CA GLU A 666 -14.89 -103.05 -80.22
C GLU A 666 -14.97 -103.48 -81.70
N THR A 667 -13.93 -104.16 -82.22
CA THR A 667 -13.84 -104.55 -83.64
C THR A 667 -13.18 -105.92 -83.78
N LEU A 668 -13.86 -106.84 -84.45
CA LEU A 668 -13.36 -108.17 -84.80
C LEU A 668 -13.17 -108.31 -86.31
N THR A 669 -12.07 -108.91 -86.75
CA THR A 669 -11.82 -109.24 -88.16
C THR A 669 -12.12 -110.72 -88.44
N LEU A 670 -12.81 -111.02 -89.55
CA LEU A 670 -13.28 -112.36 -89.91
C LEU A 670 -12.96 -112.75 -91.37
N HIS A 671 -12.76 -114.05 -91.63
CA HIS A 671 -12.27 -114.60 -92.90
C HIS A 671 -12.96 -115.93 -93.31
N VAL A 672 -13.30 -116.14 -94.59
CA VAL A 672 -14.18 -117.25 -95.09
C VAL A 672 -13.52 -118.19 -96.16
N LYS A 673 -13.83 -119.51 -96.20
CA LYS A 673 -13.13 -120.59 -96.99
C LYS A 673 -14.07 -121.70 -97.61
N ALA A 674 -13.74 -122.43 -98.70
CA ALA A 674 -14.70 -123.26 -99.52
C ALA A 674 -14.54 -124.83 -99.57
N LYS A 675 -15.42 -125.59 -100.31
CA LYS A 675 -15.63 -127.10 -100.32
C LYS A 675 -15.82 -127.78 -101.74
N LEU A 676 -15.62 -129.13 -101.97
CA LEU A 676 -15.61 -129.85 -103.30
C LEU A 676 -15.99 -131.40 -103.31
N SER A 677 -16.21 -132.08 -104.49
CA SER A 677 -16.56 -133.55 -104.67
C SER A 677 -16.39 -134.19 -106.12
N THR A 678 -16.31 -135.55 -106.32
CA THR A 678 -16.10 -136.31 -107.63
C THR A 678 -16.61 -137.79 -107.70
N SER A 679 -16.40 -138.57 -108.80
CA SER A 679 -16.84 -140.00 -108.98
C SER A 679 -16.14 -140.83 -110.12
N VAL A 680 -16.21 -142.20 -110.07
CA VAL A 680 -15.95 -143.24 -111.15
C VAL A 680 -14.45 -143.56 -111.51
N ILE A 681 -13.92 -144.79 -111.80
CA ILE A 681 -14.28 -146.26 -111.72
C ILE A 681 -12.99 -147.17 -111.68
N VAL A 682 -13.06 -148.52 -111.68
CA VAL A 682 -11.97 -149.49 -111.32
C VAL A 682 -11.87 -150.76 -112.23
N LEU A 683 -10.66 -151.29 -112.55
CA LEU A 683 -10.40 -152.74 -112.83
C LEU A 683 -8.89 -153.15 -112.90
N THR A 684 -8.48 -154.18 -112.11
CA THR A 684 -7.19 -154.93 -112.08
C THR A 684 -5.88 -154.22 -112.47
N PHE A 685 -5.02 -153.92 -111.48
CA PHE A 685 -3.93 -152.93 -111.58
C PHE A 685 -2.52 -153.51 -111.44
N THR A 686 -1.55 -152.86 -112.10
CA THR A 686 -0.11 -153.14 -112.02
C THR A 686 0.60 -152.33 -110.91
N VAL A 687 1.77 -152.84 -110.48
CA VAL A 687 2.46 -152.47 -109.22
C VAL A 687 3.62 -151.49 -109.50
N PRO A 688 3.89 -150.48 -108.65
CA PRO A 688 3.75 -149.09 -109.11
C PRO A 688 5.05 -148.34 -109.51
N VAL A 689 5.13 -147.91 -110.77
CA VAL A 689 6.11 -146.96 -111.36
C VAL A 689 5.59 -146.53 -112.76
N VAL A 690 5.71 -145.30 -113.27
CA VAL A 690 6.14 -143.97 -112.76
C VAL A 690 5.19 -142.92 -113.42
N SER A 691 4.91 -141.74 -112.85
CA SER A 691 5.53 -140.44 -113.26
C SER A 691 4.74 -139.24 -112.69
N ILE A 692 5.44 -138.17 -112.29
CA ILE A 692 5.04 -136.74 -112.22
C ILE A 692 3.64 -136.37 -111.67
N GLY A 693 3.57 -135.67 -110.52
CA GLY A 693 2.35 -134.94 -110.11
C GLY A 693 2.37 -134.40 -108.67
N LEU A 694 2.20 -133.09 -108.48
CA LEU A 694 2.16 -132.35 -107.20
C LEU A 694 1.08 -132.84 -106.22
N GLY A 695 1.34 -132.83 -104.89
CA GLY A 695 0.26 -132.83 -103.88
C GLY A 695 0.62 -133.21 -102.44
N ALA A 696 0.53 -132.24 -101.53
CA ALA A 696 0.25 -132.32 -100.08
C ALA A 696 0.55 -133.62 -99.26
N THR A 697 1.66 -133.62 -98.53
CA THR A 697 1.76 -133.85 -97.06
C THR A 697 3.04 -133.12 -96.62
N ILE A 698 3.06 -132.01 -95.87
CA ILE A 698 2.27 -131.50 -94.72
C ILE A 698 2.46 -132.37 -93.47
N VAL A 699 3.50 -132.02 -92.70
CA VAL A 699 3.79 -132.26 -91.26
C VAL A 699 5.29 -131.91 -91.05
N PHE A 700 5.76 -131.09 -90.10
CA PHE A 700 5.12 -130.07 -89.24
C PHE A 700 6.13 -128.89 -89.04
N VAL A 701 5.61 -127.66 -88.87
CA VAL A 701 6.25 -126.41 -88.35
C VAL A 701 7.70 -126.06 -88.78
N LYS A 702 7.76 -125.25 -89.83
CA LYS A 702 8.77 -124.25 -90.25
C LYS A 702 8.73 -122.97 -89.38
N LYS A 703 9.57 -121.92 -89.51
CA LYS A 703 10.99 -121.68 -89.95
C LYS A 703 11.31 -120.18 -89.72
N ASP A 704 12.61 -119.85 -89.60
CA ASP A 704 13.33 -118.69 -90.21
C ASP A 704 12.53 -117.43 -90.67
N THR A 705 12.75 -116.25 -90.07
CA THR A 705 13.81 -115.23 -90.36
C THR A 705 13.56 -114.35 -91.61
N TRP A 706 14.46 -113.36 -91.85
CA TRP A 706 14.48 -112.37 -92.95
C TRP A 706 13.44 -111.21 -92.83
N ILE A 707 13.68 -109.96 -93.27
CA ILE A 707 14.82 -109.38 -94.00
C ILE A 707 15.12 -107.90 -93.64
N LEU A 708 16.26 -107.39 -94.11
CA LEU A 708 16.82 -106.06 -93.84
C LEU A 708 16.07 -104.87 -94.48
N LEU A 709 16.06 -103.73 -93.78
CA LEU A 709 16.12 -102.34 -94.29
C LEU A 709 16.18 -101.37 -93.08
N GLY A 710 17.10 -100.43 -92.88
CA GLY A 710 18.42 -100.11 -93.46
C GLY A 710 19.17 -99.19 -92.45
N LYS A 711 20.47 -99.32 -92.23
CA LYS A 711 21.57 -98.55 -92.89
C LYS A 711 21.48 -97.01 -92.73
N TYR A 712 22.45 -96.45 -91.98
CA TYR A 712 22.69 -95.00 -91.73
C TYR A 712 21.62 -94.30 -90.83
N ILE A 713 21.93 -93.30 -90.00
CA ILE A 713 23.06 -92.35 -90.05
C ILE A 713 23.58 -91.89 -88.65
N THR A 714 24.91 -91.81 -88.53
CA THR A 714 25.77 -90.94 -87.67
C THR A 714 25.40 -90.49 -86.23
N MET A 715 26.39 -90.69 -85.34
CA MET A 715 27.01 -89.69 -84.42
C MET A 715 26.34 -89.20 -83.12
N ILE A 716 27.21 -89.04 -82.10
CA ILE A 716 27.24 -87.95 -81.08
C ILE A 716 26.11 -87.91 -80.02
N PHE A 717 26.36 -87.74 -78.72
CA PHE A 717 27.53 -87.96 -77.84
C PHE A 717 27.05 -87.88 -76.36
N LYS A 718 27.96 -88.09 -75.40
CA LYS A 718 27.81 -87.90 -73.93
C LYS A 718 26.75 -86.90 -73.42
N ARG A 719 26.18 -87.24 -72.25
CA ARG A 719 25.77 -86.34 -71.13
C ARG A 719 24.64 -85.34 -71.44
N LYS A 720 23.83 -84.95 -70.46
CA LYS A 720 24.17 -84.74 -69.05
C LYS A 720 23.03 -85.15 -68.13
#